data_AF-A0A9E0LG18-F1
#
_entry.id   AF-A0A9E0LG18-F1
#
_cell.length_a   1.000
_cell.length_b   1.000
_cell.length_c   1.000
_cell.angle_alpha   90.00
_cell.angle_beta   90.00
_cell.angle_gamma   90.00
#
_symmetry.space_group_name_H-M   'P 1'
#
loop_
_entity.id
_entity.type
_entity.pdbx_description
1 polymer ?
#
loop_
_entity_poly.entity_id
_entity_poly.type
_entity_poly.pdbx_seq_one_letter_code
_entity_poly.pdbx_strand_id
1 'polypeptide(L)'
;MANKYVDLNNGSDANNGSTFALRKKTLSSAAAVAVAGDVIRVMGKPSTSSGTATWTKGSPLVTLAAAMNQLIYGDGAWTAAANVTATANTTAPTPKQGSNSSKLVCAAGFTTGKMAHFATGALNLSAYQQLSFWIYSTAALAANTLRLDLCSDAAGNTVVSSSTINIALNANQWTAVTIDNGAALGATINAVRLHALISMASKTVLLDNIFAAKAPSAADCLTLNSLISPDNLVWYPVQSVNGTTVYVDAQATTAATLAKGYRGATGSTTFYMLQPTVVSIGTGNTVYDQVFSTNGSSGSRITISGGWNTTDMSTQDGLTLIDRSDWKASGINLTGTTGYITVDKMMFGHAAFPLGLVSTARGYTVNNSGFAGTSSFSTMPTRAVTVDASNFINCTGTTAILNIPATGNYKTDNLNWSITNTRVWGAAVAGIKVPLFVAAAPATVTGCDCSGNTGLGFDIQSICNFRSNTAEGNTLGGINFQAIQGQVSYGLTARGNTVGEVLLNNADVEIYGLDTNTVGGSAVPQISIPNNVSGRAVVYDWTQYTGGAPAAVLTKLGSPGTGRTAGNSVSSQKEGGVAANNTTYTDYGTVTTTGVVGQPGSGIAFKLTPDTDALSGSPLSINVGKIACPANVPTTVKYWAKLSAAGPTARLRVPGGRYSGVGSAGTDVVSAAITGTTFTQVSVTFTPTEYAVVDIFADVWGSTTQNLVVSGPVVVTQ
;
A
#
# COMPACT_ATOMS: atom_id res chain seq x y z
N MET A 1 -12.86 -34.82 -1.94
CA MET A 1 -11.97 -33.96 -1.16
C MET A 1 -10.94 -34.86 -0.50
N ALA A 2 -9.73 -34.88 -1.05
CA ALA A 2 -8.58 -35.58 -0.48
C ALA A 2 -7.45 -34.58 -0.20
N ASN A 3 -6.54 -34.95 0.70
CA ASN A 3 -5.30 -34.22 0.90
C ASN A 3 -4.24 -34.73 -0.08
N LYS A 4 -3.49 -33.81 -0.68
CA LYS A 4 -2.25 -34.11 -1.41
C LYS A 4 -1.07 -33.49 -0.68
N TYR A 5 0.02 -34.22 -0.51
CA TYR A 5 1.17 -33.79 0.27
C TYR A 5 2.32 -33.35 -0.64
N VAL A 6 2.84 -32.15 -0.42
CA VAL A 6 3.96 -31.56 -1.19
C VAL A 6 5.06 -31.08 -0.25
N ASP A 7 6.29 -31.54 -0.51
CA ASP A 7 7.53 -31.09 0.15
C ASP A 7 8.50 -30.64 -0.93
N LEU A 8 8.65 -29.33 -1.05
CA LEU A 8 9.44 -28.68 -2.10
C LEU A 8 10.94 -29.00 -2.01
N ASN A 9 11.40 -29.47 -0.84
CA ASN A 9 12.82 -29.73 -0.58
C ASN A 9 13.14 -31.22 -0.77
N ASN A 10 12.40 -32.10 -0.07
CA ASN A 10 12.73 -33.52 0.04
C ASN A 10 11.68 -34.46 -0.58
N GLY A 11 10.61 -33.92 -1.20
CA GLY A 11 9.62 -34.72 -1.91
C GLY A 11 10.17 -35.40 -3.17
N SER A 12 9.37 -36.30 -3.75
CA SER A 12 9.69 -36.96 -5.03
C SER A 12 8.50 -36.89 -5.98
N ASP A 13 8.72 -36.43 -7.21
CA ASP A 13 7.65 -36.33 -8.21
C ASP A 13 7.17 -37.69 -8.76
N ALA A 14 7.93 -38.76 -8.51
CA ALA A 14 7.49 -40.12 -8.76
C ALA A 14 6.40 -40.59 -7.79
N ASN A 15 6.25 -39.96 -6.62
CA ASN A 15 5.23 -40.32 -5.64
C ASN A 15 3.84 -39.85 -6.06
N ASN A 16 2.78 -40.47 -5.53
CA ASN A 16 1.39 -40.13 -5.87
C ASN A 16 0.76 -39.02 -5.02
N GLY A 17 1.45 -38.55 -3.97
CA GLY A 17 0.98 -37.47 -3.10
C GLY A 17 -0.13 -37.85 -2.13
N SER A 18 -0.53 -39.12 -1.99
CA SER A 18 -1.71 -39.50 -1.19
C SER A 18 -1.48 -39.57 0.32
N THR A 19 -0.22 -39.65 0.75
CA THR A 19 0.20 -39.69 2.17
C THR A 19 1.46 -38.87 2.38
N PHE A 20 1.81 -38.58 3.63
CA PHE A 20 3.07 -37.91 3.99
C PHE A 20 4.31 -38.66 3.46
N ALA A 21 4.31 -40.00 3.53
CA ALA A 21 5.41 -40.83 3.02
C ALA A 21 5.54 -40.77 1.49
N LEU A 22 4.41 -40.62 0.79
CA LEU A 22 4.33 -40.52 -0.66
C LEU A 22 4.19 -39.07 -1.13
N ARG A 23 4.78 -38.11 -0.42
CA ARG A 23 4.70 -36.68 -0.78
C ARG A 23 5.45 -36.35 -2.07
N LYS A 24 4.88 -35.42 -2.84
CA LYS A 24 5.40 -34.92 -4.12
C LYS A 24 6.40 -33.79 -3.93
N LYS A 25 7.26 -33.55 -4.94
CA LYS A 25 8.26 -32.47 -4.90
C LYS A 25 7.73 -31.16 -5.43
N THR A 26 6.95 -31.18 -6.51
CA THR A 26 6.51 -29.97 -7.21
C THR A 26 4.99 -29.82 -7.20
N LEU A 27 4.52 -28.57 -7.30
CA LEU A 27 3.11 -28.29 -7.53
C LEU A 27 2.63 -28.81 -8.90
N SER A 28 3.52 -28.91 -9.88
CA SER A 28 3.19 -29.45 -11.20
C SER A 28 2.82 -30.93 -11.12
N SER A 29 3.62 -31.73 -10.40
CA SER A 29 3.31 -33.14 -10.23
C SER A 29 2.09 -33.35 -9.32
N ALA A 30 1.83 -32.42 -8.38
CA ALA A 30 0.63 -32.44 -7.54
C ALA A 30 -0.64 -32.12 -8.35
N ALA A 31 -0.57 -31.17 -9.27
CA ALA A 31 -1.67 -30.82 -10.18
C ALA A 31 -2.14 -32.06 -10.97
N ALA A 32 -1.21 -32.87 -11.46
CA ALA A 32 -1.51 -34.07 -12.26
C ALA A 32 -2.37 -35.13 -11.54
N VAL A 33 -2.46 -35.09 -10.21
CA VAL A 33 -3.23 -36.06 -9.40
C VAL A 33 -4.33 -35.40 -8.55
N ALA A 34 -4.48 -34.08 -8.67
CA ALA A 34 -5.47 -33.31 -7.94
C ALA A 34 -6.82 -33.33 -8.67
N VAL A 35 -7.91 -33.29 -7.91
CA VAL A 35 -9.26 -33.10 -8.45
C VAL A 35 -9.98 -31.97 -7.73
N ALA A 36 -11.07 -31.48 -8.31
CA ALA A 36 -11.86 -30.39 -7.72
C ALA A 36 -12.25 -30.70 -6.26
N GLY A 37 -12.00 -29.73 -5.37
CA GLY A 37 -12.24 -29.86 -3.93
C GLY A 37 -11.08 -30.46 -3.13
N ASP A 38 -9.94 -30.81 -3.75
CA ASP A 38 -8.77 -31.27 -3.01
C ASP A 38 -8.03 -30.14 -2.29
N VAL A 39 -7.29 -30.51 -1.24
CA VAL A 39 -6.36 -29.64 -0.53
C VAL A 39 -4.93 -30.12 -0.79
N ILE A 40 -4.13 -29.28 -1.42
CA ILE A 40 -2.69 -29.49 -1.60
C ILE A 40 -2.00 -28.89 -0.36
N ARG A 41 -1.63 -29.76 0.58
CA ARG A 41 -0.85 -29.39 1.75
C ARG A 41 0.60 -29.21 1.33
N VAL A 42 1.13 -28.01 1.46
CA VAL A 42 2.53 -27.67 1.18
C VAL A 42 3.26 -27.50 2.50
N MET A 43 4.38 -28.21 2.64
CA MET A 43 5.19 -28.17 3.83
C MET A 43 5.71 -26.75 4.08
N GLY A 44 5.66 -26.32 5.33
CA GLY A 44 6.14 -25.03 5.79
C GLY A 44 6.90 -25.17 7.10
N LYS A 45 7.18 -24.04 7.73
CA LYS A 45 7.80 -23.98 9.05
C LYS A 45 7.08 -22.95 9.91
N PRO A 46 6.97 -23.17 11.23
CA PRO A 46 6.59 -22.11 12.14
C PRO A 46 7.65 -21.01 12.11
N SER A 47 7.24 -19.78 12.38
CA SER A 47 8.18 -18.72 12.67
C SER A 47 8.84 -18.94 14.04
N THR A 48 10.00 -18.33 14.23
CA THR A 48 10.71 -18.32 15.51
C THR A 48 10.63 -16.94 16.15
N SER A 49 10.50 -16.89 17.47
CA SER A 49 10.72 -15.67 18.26
C SER A 49 12.18 -15.62 18.66
N SER A 50 12.88 -14.55 18.27
CA SER A 50 14.34 -14.48 18.36
C SER A 50 14.83 -13.30 19.20
N GLY A 51 13.97 -12.75 20.05
CA GLY A 51 14.28 -11.63 20.95
C GLY A 51 13.37 -10.43 20.71
N THR A 52 13.92 -9.22 20.93
CA THR A 52 13.19 -7.96 20.73
C THR A 52 13.92 -7.05 19.74
N ALA A 53 13.15 -6.23 19.04
CA ALA A 53 13.68 -5.23 18.13
C ALA A 53 12.83 -3.95 18.17
N THR A 54 13.48 -2.81 17.98
CA THR A 54 12.83 -1.52 17.79
C THR A 54 12.51 -1.30 16.31
N TRP A 55 11.24 -1.04 16.04
CA TRP A 55 10.70 -0.73 14.73
C TRP A 55 10.25 0.72 14.74
N THR A 56 10.69 1.51 13.76
CA THR A 56 10.27 2.91 13.63
C THR A 56 9.43 3.07 12.38
N LYS A 57 8.22 3.63 12.52
CA LYS A 57 7.34 3.91 11.40
C LYS A 57 8.04 4.78 10.36
N GLY A 58 7.94 4.40 9.09
CA GLY A 58 8.60 5.09 7.99
C GLY A 58 10.08 4.71 7.81
N SER A 59 10.69 3.99 8.75
CA SER A 59 12.12 3.65 8.71
C SER A 59 12.36 2.28 8.06
N PRO A 60 13.36 2.15 7.17
CA PRO A 60 13.83 0.85 6.71
C PRO A 60 14.73 0.14 7.73
N LEU A 61 15.17 0.84 8.78
CA LEU A 61 16.04 0.32 9.81
C LEU A 61 15.23 -0.34 10.93
N VAL A 62 15.61 -1.57 11.25
CA VAL A 62 15.21 -2.32 12.43
C VAL A 62 16.42 -2.46 13.34
N THR A 63 16.25 -2.14 14.63
CA THR A 63 17.34 -2.23 15.63
C THR A 63 17.09 -3.40 16.57
N LEU A 64 17.90 -4.44 16.47
CA LEU A 64 17.86 -5.61 17.35
C LEU A 64 18.38 -5.25 18.75
N ALA A 65 17.85 -5.90 19.78
CA ALA A 65 18.39 -5.77 21.14
C ALA A 65 19.80 -6.35 21.31
N ALA A 66 20.17 -7.33 20.48
CA ALA A 66 21.50 -7.94 20.44
C ALA A 66 21.83 -8.39 19.00
N ALA A 67 23.11 -8.41 18.66
CA ALA A 67 23.56 -8.92 17.37
C ALA A 67 23.35 -10.43 17.27
N MET A 68 22.72 -10.89 16.19
CA MET A 68 22.51 -12.32 15.90
C MET A 68 23.58 -12.90 14.97
N ASN A 69 24.30 -12.02 14.25
CA ASN A 69 25.26 -12.36 13.21
C ASN A 69 26.61 -11.73 13.49
N GLN A 70 27.66 -12.29 12.88
CA GLN A 70 28.99 -11.69 12.86
C GLN A 70 29.28 -11.16 11.46
N LEU A 71 29.46 -9.85 11.32
CA LEU A 71 29.87 -9.23 10.07
C LEU A 71 31.30 -9.69 9.71
N ILE A 72 31.49 -10.03 8.44
CA ILE A 72 32.80 -10.39 7.84
C ILE A 72 33.26 -9.27 6.90
N TYR A 73 32.34 -8.75 6.07
CA TYR A 73 32.59 -7.64 5.16
C TYR A 73 31.31 -6.80 4.97
N GLY A 74 31.43 -5.47 5.01
CA GLY A 74 30.28 -4.58 4.85
C GLY A 74 30.51 -3.36 3.94
N ASP A 75 31.77 -2.96 3.70
CA ASP A 75 32.12 -1.80 2.88
C ASP A 75 33.64 -1.87 2.54
N GLY A 76 34.06 -1.32 1.41
CA GLY A 76 35.45 -1.16 0.99
C GLY A 76 35.89 -2.01 -0.22
N ALA A 77 36.99 -1.60 -0.87
CA ALA A 77 37.59 -2.39 -1.94
C ALA A 77 38.33 -3.62 -1.38
N TRP A 78 38.22 -4.76 -2.05
CA TRP A 78 39.04 -5.94 -1.73
C TRP A 78 40.45 -5.82 -2.32
N THR A 79 41.38 -6.62 -1.82
CA THR A 79 42.72 -6.75 -2.40
C THR A 79 42.71 -7.78 -3.53
N ALA A 80 42.92 -7.31 -4.75
CA ALA A 80 42.90 -8.12 -5.96
C ALA A 80 44.09 -9.09 -6.09
N ALA A 81 43.87 -10.21 -6.78
CA ALA A 81 44.94 -11.04 -7.32
C ALA A 81 45.40 -10.53 -8.71
N ALA A 82 46.43 -11.18 -9.26
CA ALA A 82 46.86 -10.90 -10.63
C ALA A 82 45.70 -11.04 -11.63
N ASN A 83 45.66 -10.15 -12.63
CA ASN A 83 44.60 -10.08 -13.65
C ASN A 83 43.19 -9.76 -13.14
N VAL A 84 43.06 -9.26 -11.91
CA VAL A 84 41.81 -8.72 -11.37
C VAL A 84 42.02 -7.28 -10.94
N THR A 85 41.06 -6.41 -11.24
CA THR A 85 41.01 -5.03 -10.72
C THR A 85 39.90 -4.96 -9.67
N ALA A 86 40.24 -4.58 -8.44
CA ALA A 86 39.29 -4.40 -7.35
C ALA A 86 39.06 -2.92 -7.06
N THR A 87 37.80 -2.51 -6.94
CA THR A 87 37.38 -1.12 -6.65
C THR A 87 36.19 -1.10 -5.70
N ALA A 88 36.04 -0.02 -4.94
CA ALA A 88 34.84 0.26 -4.16
C ALA A 88 33.78 0.88 -5.07
N ASN A 89 32.67 0.18 -5.29
CA ASN A 89 31.60 0.60 -6.18
C ASN A 89 30.50 1.33 -5.42
N THR A 90 30.33 2.62 -5.70
CA THR A 90 29.32 3.52 -5.08
C THR A 90 28.11 3.78 -5.98
N THR A 91 28.15 3.35 -7.24
CA THR A 91 27.15 3.63 -8.28
C THR A 91 26.40 2.36 -8.70
N ALA A 92 25.49 2.48 -9.67
CA ALA A 92 24.75 1.34 -10.23
C ALA A 92 25.69 0.18 -10.68
N PRO A 93 25.40 -1.09 -10.29
CA PRO A 93 24.36 -1.49 -9.35
C PRO A 93 24.69 -1.00 -7.93
N THR A 94 23.77 -0.24 -7.33
CA THR A 94 23.99 0.39 -6.03
C THR A 94 24.26 -0.67 -4.96
N PRO A 95 25.10 -0.36 -3.95
CA PRO A 95 25.36 -1.28 -2.85
C PRO A 95 24.08 -1.61 -2.08
N LYS A 96 24.04 -2.83 -1.55
CA LYS A 96 22.97 -3.36 -0.70
C LYS A 96 23.22 -3.06 0.77
N GLN A 97 24.46 -2.76 1.16
CA GLN A 97 24.83 -2.30 2.49
C GLN A 97 25.84 -1.16 2.43
N GLY A 98 25.76 -0.25 3.40
CA GLY A 98 26.75 0.82 3.54
C GLY A 98 26.79 1.76 2.34
N SER A 99 27.99 2.29 2.05
CA SER A 99 28.21 3.29 1.00
C SER A 99 28.80 2.70 -0.28
N ASN A 100 29.39 1.50 -0.24
CA ASN A 100 29.88 0.83 -1.44
C ASN A 100 29.94 -0.71 -1.30
N SER A 101 30.06 -1.37 -2.45
CA SER A 101 30.31 -2.81 -2.59
C SER A 101 31.67 -3.08 -3.23
N SER A 102 32.21 -4.28 -3.05
CA SER A 102 33.50 -4.63 -3.64
C SER A 102 33.30 -5.10 -5.08
N LYS A 103 33.85 -4.37 -6.05
CA LYS A 103 33.77 -4.68 -7.48
C LYS A 103 35.07 -5.26 -8.01
N LEU A 104 34.99 -6.46 -8.57
CA LEU A 104 36.09 -7.26 -9.08
C LEU A 104 35.95 -7.42 -10.60
N VAL A 105 36.80 -6.75 -11.36
CA VAL A 105 36.84 -6.83 -12.84
C VAL A 105 37.97 -7.76 -13.26
N CYS A 106 37.64 -8.93 -13.80
CA CYS A 106 38.63 -9.86 -14.34
C CYS A 106 39.07 -9.44 -15.74
N ALA A 107 40.38 -9.36 -15.96
CA ALA A 107 40.94 -9.17 -17.29
C ALA A 107 40.76 -10.43 -18.15
N ALA A 108 40.95 -10.30 -19.48
CA ALA A 108 40.81 -11.41 -20.41
C ALA A 108 41.75 -12.60 -20.10
N GLY A 109 42.92 -12.32 -19.49
CA GLY A 109 43.88 -13.35 -19.09
C GLY A 109 43.58 -14.09 -17.79
N PHE A 110 42.53 -13.70 -17.04
CA PHE A 110 42.16 -14.40 -15.80
C PHE A 110 41.38 -15.69 -16.10
N THR A 111 41.88 -16.82 -15.60
CA THR A 111 41.21 -18.13 -15.74
C THR A 111 40.55 -18.53 -14.41
N THR A 112 41.18 -19.40 -13.63
CA THR A 112 40.69 -19.90 -12.34
C THR A 112 41.61 -19.44 -11.21
N GLY A 113 41.23 -19.71 -9.96
CA GLY A 113 42.06 -19.39 -8.80
C GLY A 113 41.51 -18.24 -7.95
N LYS A 114 42.33 -17.75 -7.03
CA LYS A 114 42.01 -16.59 -6.18
C LYS A 114 41.74 -15.36 -7.05
N MET A 115 40.56 -14.76 -6.90
CA MET A 115 40.19 -13.51 -7.57
C MET A 115 40.61 -12.30 -6.73
N ALA A 116 40.20 -12.30 -5.46
CA ALA A 116 40.48 -11.23 -4.51
C ALA A 116 40.23 -11.73 -3.09
N HIS A 117 40.73 -11.00 -2.10
CA HIS A 117 40.47 -11.25 -0.68
C HIS A 117 40.24 -9.94 0.08
N PHE A 118 39.56 -10.04 1.22
CA PHE A 118 39.41 -8.97 2.18
C PHE A 118 39.96 -9.45 3.52
N ALA A 119 40.93 -8.72 4.06
CA ALA A 119 41.48 -8.97 5.39
C ALA A 119 40.45 -8.53 6.44
N THR A 120 39.92 -9.48 7.20
CA THR A 120 38.85 -9.23 8.18
C THR A 120 39.37 -8.75 9.53
N GLY A 121 40.69 -8.87 9.75
CA GLY A 121 41.24 -8.99 11.10
C GLY A 121 40.84 -10.32 11.75
N ALA A 122 41.28 -10.54 13.00
CA ALA A 122 41.00 -11.78 13.70
C ALA A 122 39.51 -11.90 14.06
N LEU A 123 38.84 -12.90 13.49
CA LEU A 123 37.46 -13.27 13.77
C LEU A 123 37.37 -14.72 14.25
N ASN A 124 36.53 -14.94 15.25
CA ASN A 124 36.10 -16.27 15.68
C ASN A 124 34.68 -16.52 15.21
N LEU A 125 34.50 -17.46 14.28
CA LEU A 125 33.20 -17.81 13.72
C LEU A 125 32.68 -19.17 14.21
N SER A 126 33.27 -19.78 15.25
CA SER A 126 32.92 -21.13 15.70
C SER A 126 31.50 -21.29 16.25
N ALA A 127 30.81 -20.18 16.53
CA ALA A 127 29.40 -20.16 16.93
C ALA A 127 28.42 -20.19 15.73
N TYR A 128 28.93 -20.09 14.50
CA TYR A 128 28.15 -19.96 13.28
C TYR A 128 28.37 -21.17 12.36
N GLN A 129 27.41 -21.44 11.48
CA GLN A 129 27.47 -22.56 10.52
C GLN A 129 27.22 -22.13 9.08
N GLN A 130 26.75 -20.90 8.87
CA GLN A 130 26.32 -20.41 7.56
C GLN A 130 27.05 -19.12 7.17
N LEU A 131 27.21 -18.91 5.87
CA LEU A 131 27.61 -17.64 5.28
C LEU A 131 26.46 -17.09 4.47
N SER A 132 26.10 -15.82 4.68
CA SER A 132 25.08 -15.11 3.90
C SER A 132 25.65 -13.83 3.32
N PHE A 133 25.38 -13.57 2.04
CA PHE A 133 25.94 -12.43 1.30
C PHE A 133 25.20 -12.11 0.00
N TRP A 134 25.41 -10.89 -0.49
CA TRP A 134 25.01 -10.48 -1.82
C TRP A 134 26.12 -10.73 -2.84
N ILE A 135 25.74 -11.24 -4.00
CA ILE A 135 26.62 -11.33 -5.17
C ILE A 135 25.93 -10.83 -6.43
N TYR A 136 26.66 -10.11 -7.28
CA TYR A 136 26.22 -9.65 -8.58
C TYR A 136 27.25 -10.06 -9.62
N SER A 137 26.81 -10.40 -10.83
CA SER A 137 27.69 -10.63 -11.97
C SER A 137 27.18 -9.90 -13.21
N THR A 138 28.08 -9.32 -14.01
CA THR A 138 27.71 -8.69 -15.30
C THR A 138 27.37 -9.71 -16.38
N ALA A 139 27.67 -10.99 -16.16
CA ALA A 139 27.35 -12.10 -17.04
C ALA A 139 26.64 -13.21 -16.27
N ALA A 140 25.83 -14.02 -16.95
CA ALA A 140 25.24 -15.20 -16.34
C ALA A 140 26.34 -16.21 -15.99
N LEU A 141 26.33 -16.72 -14.76
CA LEU A 141 27.28 -17.73 -14.28
C LEU A 141 26.53 -19.01 -13.93
N ALA A 142 27.05 -20.16 -14.36
CA ALA A 142 26.51 -21.45 -13.95
C ALA A 142 26.75 -21.67 -12.44
N ALA A 143 25.94 -22.53 -11.83
CA ALA A 143 26.20 -23.01 -10.48
C ALA A 143 27.62 -23.61 -10.39
N ASN A 144 28.24 -23.49 -9.22
CA ASN A 144 29.60 -23.97 -8.93
C ASN A 144 30.71 -23.27 -9.75
N THR A 145 30.46 -22.09 -10.32
CA THR A 145 31.49 -21.28 -10.99
C THR A 145 32.46 -20.62 -9.99
N LEU A 146 31.93 -20.25 -8.81
CA LEU A 146 32.63 -19.48 -7.78
C LEU A 146 32.57 -20.19 -6.43
N ARG A 147 33.51 -19.87 -5.55
CA ARG A 147 33.60 -20.35 -4.18
C ARG A 147 34.03 -19.23 -3.25
N LEU A 148 33.41 -19.14 -2.08
CA LEU A 148 33.82 -18.24 -1.01
C LEU A 148 34.63 -19.04 0.01
N ASP A 149 35.85 -18.61 0.29
CA ASP A 149 36.77 -19.27 1.21
C ASP A 149 37.01 -18.39 2.44
N LEU A 150 37.04 -19.01 3.63
CA LEU A 150 37.54 -18.39 4.85
C LEU A 150 38.99 -18.82 5.05
N CYS A 151 39.86 -17.86 5.36
CA CYS A 151 41.30 -18.07 5.47
C CYS A 151 41.82 -17.69 6.86
N SER A 152 42.82 -18.42 7.35
CA SER A 152 43.46 -18.14 8.65
C SER A 152 44.58 -17.11 8.58
N ASP A 153 45.01 -16.70 7.39
CA ASP A 153 45.95 -15.60 7.18
C ASP A 153 45.27 -14.37 6.56
N ALA A 154 45.84 -13.19 6.81
CA ALA A 154 45.29 -11.92 6.31
C ALA A 154 45.41 -11.77 4.78
N ALA A 155 46.32 -12.51 4.13
CA ALA A 155 46.50 -12.46 2.69
C ALA A 155 45.53 -13.40 1.94
N GLY A 156 44.71 -14.19 2.63
CA GLY A 156 43.77 -15.12 1.99
C GLY A 156 44.43 -16.27 1.25
N ASN A 157 45.55 -16.82 1.74
CA ASN A 157 46.28 -17.90 1.08
C ASN A 157 46.00 -19.28 1.70
N THR A 158 45.89 -19.36 3.02
CA THR A 158 45.64 -20.55 3.83
C THR A 158 44.15 -20.68 4.12
N VAL A 159 43.45 -21.46 3.27
CA VAL A 159 42.03 -21.74 3.43
C VAL A 159 41.79 -22.69 4.61
N VAL A 160 40.82 -22.36 5.46
CA VAL A 160 40.35 -23.21 6.57
C VAL A 160 38.89 -23.65 6.42
N SER A 161 38.12 -22.99 5.55
CA SER A 161 36.77 -23.41 5.15
C SER A 161 36.46 -22.94 3.74
N SER A 162 35.72 -23.74 2.99
CA SER A 162 35.39 -23.52 1.58
C SER A 162 33.90 -23.72 1.36
N SER A 163 33.24 -22.71 0.80
CA SER A 163 31.80 -22.72 0.53
C SER A 163 31.55 -22.47 -0.95
N THR A 164 31.27 -23.54 -1.71
CA THR A 164 30.97 -23.43 -3.15
C THR A 164 29.63 -22.75 -3.36
N ILE A 165 29.60 -21.76 -4.25
CA ILE A 165 28.36 -21.08 -4.65
C ILE A 165 27.63 -22.03 -5.60
N ASN A 166 26.75 -22.85 -5.05
CA ASN A 166 26.03 -23.93 -5.74
C ASN A 166 24.76 -23.46 -6.45
N ILE A 167 24.57 -22.15 -6.58
CA ILE A 167 23.47 -21.54 -7.33
C ILE A 167 23.98 -20.86 -8.60
N ALA A 168 23.16 -20.86 -9.64
CA ALA A 168 23.43 -20.08 -10.84
C ALA A 168 23.16 -18.60 -10.58
N LEU A 169 23.96 -17.72 -11.19
CA LEU A 169 23.80 -16.27 -11.07
C LEU A 169 23.30 -15.68 -12.38
N ASN A 170 22.30 -14.82 -12.27
CA ASN A 170 21.79 -14.06 -13.41
C ASN A 170 22.72 -12.90 -13.74
N ALA A 171 22.80 -12.57 -15.04
CA ALA A 171 23.46 -11.36 -15.47
C ALA A 171 22.70 -10.13 -14.95
N ASN A 172 23.47 -9.18 -14.45
CA ASN A 172 23.03 -7.86 -14.03
C ASN A 172 22.01 -7.82 -12.88
N GLN A 173 22.15 -8.71 -11.91
CA GLN A 173 21.22 -8.80 -10.79
C GLN A 173 21.93 -9.19 -9.48
N TRP A 174 21.57 -8.51 -8.40
CA TRP A 174 21.96 -8.92 -7.05
C TRP A 174 21.22 -10.21 -6.68
N THR A 175 21.97 -11.19 -6.18
CA THR A 175 21.45 -12.47 -5.71
C THR A 175 21.83 -12.66 -4.25
N ALA A 176 20.84 -12.95 -3.40
CA ALA A 176 21.07 -13.31 -2.01
C ALA A 176 21.52 -14.77 -1.94
N VAL A 177 22.69 -15.01 -1.37
CA VAL A 177 23.25 -16.35 -1.23
C VAL A 177 23.37 -16.67 0.24
N THR A 178 22.85 -17.83 0.64
CA THR A 178 23.12 -18.43 1.95
C THR A 178 23.65 -19.84 1.74
N ILE A 179 24.85 -20.12 2.26
CA ILE A 179 25.49 -21.44 2.17
C ILE A 179 25.63 -21.98 3.59
N ASP A 180 25.12 -23.19 3.81
CA ASP A 180 25.30 -23.94 5.04
C ASP A 180 26.52 -24.85 4.94
N ASN A 181 27.44 -24.73 5.90
CA ASN A 181 28.61 -25.58 6.02
C ASN A 181 28.28 -26.94 6.66
N GLY A 182 27.08 -27.09 7.25
CA GLY A 182 26.64 -28.30 7.96
C GLY A 182 27.38 -28.57 9.28
N ALA A 183 28.33 -27.71 9.63
CA ALA A 183 29.16 -27.76 10.82
C ALA A 183 29.66 -26.34 11.18
N ALA A 184 30.16 -26.18 12.40
CA ALA A 184 30.74 -24.91 12.86
C ALA A 184 31.83 -24.38 11.92
N LEU A 185 31.84 -23.07 11.69
CA LEU A 185 32.91 -22.38 10.96
C LEU A 185 34.19 -22.27 11.82
N GLY A 186 35.28 -21.79 11.22
CA GLY A 186 36.58 -21.71 11.90
C GLY A 186 36.65 -20.67 13.02
N ALA A 187 37.47 -20.94 14.04
CA ALA A 187 37.70 -20.03 15.17
C ALA A 187 38.81 -18.99 14.92
N THR A 188 39.62 -19.17 13.86
CA THR A 188 40.74 -18.30 13.51
C THR A 188 40.64 -17.90 12.05
N ILE A 189 39.81 -16.90 11.77
CA ILE A 189 39.62 -16.33 10.44
C ILE A 189 40.29 -14.96 10.40
N ASN A 190 41.13 -14.72 9.40
CA ASN A 190 41.81 -13.43 9.17
C ASN A 190 41.52 -12.83 7.78
N ALA A 191 40.94 -13.60 6.87
CA ALA A 191 40.44 -13.09 5.60
C ALA A 191 39.27 -13.90 5.06
N VAL A 192 38.48 -13.26 4.19
CA VAL A 192 37.53 -13.91 3.28
C VAL A 192 38.03 -13.74 1.84
N ARG A 193 37.88 -14.76 1.00
CA ARG A 193 38.38 -14.78 -0.37
C ARG A 193 37.32 -15.28 -1.35
N LEU A 194 37.26 -14.66 -2.52
CA LEU A 194 36.52 -15.17 -3.66
C LEU A 194 37.47 -15.95 -4.58
N HIS A 195 37.07 -17.16 -4.94
CA HIS A 195 37.85 -18.08 -5.76
C HIS A 195 37.03 -18.52 -6.98
N ALA A 196 37.63 -18.44 -8.16
CA ALA A 196 37.06 -18.92 -9.41
C ALA A 196 37.38 -20.41 -9.61
N LEU A 197 36.34 -21.24 -9.73
CA LEU A 197 36.46 -22.66 -10.08
C LEU A 197 36.44 -22.88 -11.59
N ILE A 198 35.77 -21.99 -12.32
CA ILE A 198 35.68 -21.94 -13.78
C ILE A 198 36.16 -20.57 -14.26
N SER A 199 36.62 -20.47 -15.52
CA SER A 199 37.15 -19.24 -16.09
C SER A 199 36.23 -18.02 -15.91
N MET A 200 36.80 -16.94 -15.37
CA MET A 200 36.16 -15.63 -15.19
C MET A 200 36.68 -14.55 -16.13
N ALA A 201 37.38 -14.92 -17.21
CA ALA A 201 37.92 -13.99 -18.20
C ALA A 201 36.89 -12.94 -18.66
N SER A 202 37.24 -11.65 -18.53
CA SER A 202 36.42 -10.50 -18.93
C SER A 202 35.07 -10.36 -18.21
N LYS A 203 34.86 -11.06 -17.10
CA LYS A 203 33.63 -10.95 -16.28
C LYS A 203 33.87 -10.03 -15.09
N THR A 204 32.80 -9.40 -14.61
CA THR A 204 32.83 -8.57 -13.40
C THR A 204 31.90 -9.18 -12.35
N VAL A 205 32.40 -9.28 -11.12
CA VAL A 205 31.62 -9.72 -9.95
C VAL A 205 31.62 -8.63 -8.90
N LEU A 206 30.50 -8.41 -8.23
CA LEU A 206 30.43 -7.57 -7.04
C LEU A 206 29.97 -8.39 -5.83
N LEU A 207 30.50 -8.06 -4.66
CA LEU A 207 30.15 -8.67 -3.37
C LEU A 207 29.73 -7.60 -2.38
N ASP A 208 28.70 -7.90 -1.59
CA ASP A 208 28.23 -7.01 -0.53
C ASP A 208 27.68 -7.77 0.68
N ASN A 209 27.73 -7.14 1.85
CA ASN A 209 27.24 -7.61 3.14
C ASN A 209 27.48 -9.10 3.44
N ILE A 210 28.75 -9.50 3.57
CA ILE A 210 29.11 -10.86 3.96
C ILE A 210 29.05 -10.97 5.47
N PHE A 211 28.27 -11.91 5.99
CA PHE A 211 28.21 -12.20 7.41
C PHE A 211 28.03 -13.70 7.70
N ALA A 212 28.41 -14.10 8.90
CA ALA A 212 28.17 -15.44 9.42
C ALA A 212 26.82 -15.51 10.15
N ALA A 213 26.08 -16.60 9.94
CA ALA A 213 24.80 -16.88 10.57
C ALA A 213 24.81 -18.25 11.25
N LYS A 214 23.93 -18.41 12.24
CA LYS A 214 23.82 -19.64 13.03
C LYS A 214 23.28 -20.80 12.18
N ALA A 215 23.24 -21.99 12.75
CA ALA A 215 22.67 -23.17 12.09
C ALA A 215 21.21 -22.90 11.67
N PRO A 216 20.73 -23.45 10.55
CA PRO A 216 19.33 -23.24 10.10
C PRO A 216 18.28 -23.81 11.06
N SER A 217 18.67 -24.63 12.04
CA SER A 217 17.82 -25.12 13.12
C SER A 217 17.77 -24.17 14.33
N ALA A 218 18.64 -23.16 14.41
CA ALA A 218 18.68 -22.21 15.52
C ALA A 218 17.55 -21.18 15.40
N ALA A 219 16.95 -20.83 16.54
CA ALA A 219 15.85 -19.87 16.58
C ALA A 219 16.26 -18.47 16.12
N ASP A 220 17.53 -18.11 16.26
CA ASP A 220 18.15 -16.82 15.91
C ASP A 220 19.03 -16.89 14.64
N CYS A 221 18.68 -17.79 13.71
CA CYS A 221 19.30 -17.89 12.39
C CYS A 221 18.82 -16.77 11.44
N LEU A 222 19.35 -15.55 11.57
CA LEU A 222 19.05 -14.46 10.65
C LEU A 222 19.94 -14.52 9.40
N THR A 223 19.32 -14.58 8.21
CA THR A 223 20.01 -14.62 6.90
C THR A 223 19.34 -13.66 5.92
N LEU A 224 19.98 -13.37 4.78
CA LEU A 224 19.38 -12.54 3.72
C LEU A 224 18.11 -13.17 3.12
N ASN A 225 17.96 -14.49 3.18
CA ASN A 225 16.79 -15.20 2.66
C ASN A 225 15.65 -15.34 3.70
N SER A 226 15.86 -14.85 4.92
CA SER A 226 14.83 -14.83 5.97
C SER A 226 13.82 -13.70 5.72
N LEU A 227 12.58 -13.90 6.17
CA LEU A 227 11.66 -12.78 6.40
C LEU A 227 11.60 -12.45 7.90
N ILE A 228 11.41 -11.18 8.22
CA ILE A 228 11.35 -10.67 9.59
C ILE A 228 10.02 -9.97 9.86
N SER A 229 9.52 -10.04 11.10
CA SER A 229 8.22 -9.48 11.46
C SER A 229 8.18 -8.98 12.92
N PRO A 230 7.47 -7.87 13.19
CA PRO A 230 7.20 -7.43 14.56
C PRO A 230 5.98 -8.12 15.21
N ASP A 231 5.06 -8.64 14.39
CA ASP A 231 3.71 -9.04 14.81
C ASP A 231 3.33 -10.46 14.35
N ASN A 232 4.25 -11.16 13.69
CA ASN A 232 4.04 -12.48 13.08
C ASN A 232 2.95 -12.50 11.98
N LEU A 233 2.60 -11.33 11.43
CA LEU A 233 1.57 -11.16 10.39
C LEU A 233 2.12 -10.40 9.18
N VAL A 234 2.91 -9.36 9.41
CA VAL A 234 3.57 -8.56 8.36
C VAL A 234 5.02 -8.96 8.26
N TRP A 235 5.41 -9.46 7.10
CA TRP A 235 6.75 -9.98 6.86
C TRP A 235 7.51 -9.09 5.89
N TYR A 236 8.73 -8.75 6.29
CA TYR A 236 9.65 -7.92 5.52
C TYR A 236 10.86 -8.74 5.06
N PRO A 237 11.36 -8.54 3.84
CA PRO A 237 12.60 -9.13 3.38
C PRO A 237 13.80 -8.46 4.07
N VAL A 238 14.89 -9.21 4.25
CA VAL A 238 16.14 -8.69 4.82
C VAL A 238 17.03 -8.18 3.69
N GLN A 239 17.38 -6.89 3.74
CA GLN A 239 18.35 -6.30 2.81
C GLN A 239 19.78 -6.53 3.29
N SER A 240 20.05 -6.28 4.57
CA SER A 240 21.40 -6.38 5.11
C SER A 240 21.41 -6.45 6.64
N VAL A 241 22.50 -6.97 7.18
CA VAL A 241 22.75 -7.07 8.63
C VAL A 241 24.14 -6.55 8.98
N ASN A 242 24.22 -5.68 9.99
CA ASN A 242 25.48 -5.23 10.57
C ASN A 242 25.31 -5.02 12.08
N GLY A 243 25.84 -5.96 12.88
CA GLY A 243 25.67 -5.92 14.33
C GLY A 243 24.20 -6.01 14.72
N THR A 244 23.68 -4.97 15.38
CA THR A 244 22.27 -4.86 15.78
C THR A 244 21.39 -4.20 14.72
N THR A 245 21.96 -3.73 13.61
CA THR A 245 21.25 -3.04 12.54
C THR A 245 20.82 -4.04 11.48
N VAL A 246 19.51 -4.08 11.19
CA VAL A 246 18.93 -4.83 10.07
C VAL A 246 18.17 -3.86 9.18
N TYR A 247 18.51 -3.83 7.90
CA TYR A 247 17.72 -3.08 6.91
C TYR A 247 16.72 -4.02 6.24
N VAL A 248 15.48 -3.54 6.06
CA VAL A 248 14.49 -4.25 5.23
C VAL A 248 14.74 -3.97 3.76
N ASP A 249 14.49 -4.95 2.89
CA ASP A 249 14.59 -4.78 1.44
C ASP A 249 13.26 -4.36 0.80
N ALA A 250 13.32 -4.04 -0.49
CA ALA A 250 12.12 -3.79 -1.28
C ALA A 250 12.16 -4.46 -2.67
N GLN A 251 13.21 -4.24 -3.44
CA GLN A 251 13.26 -4.66 -4.85
C GLN A 251 14.69 -5.02 -5.22
N ALA A 252 14.84 -5.72 -6.35
CA ALA A 252 16.14 -6.11 -6.89
C ALA A 252 17.19 -4.97 -6.91
N THR A 253 16.75 -3.74 -7.21
CA THR A 253 17.60 -2.56 -7.34
C THR A 253 17.55 -1.60 -6.13
N THR A 254 16.92 -2.02 -5.03
CA THR A 254 16.84 -1.17 -3.84
C THR A 254 18.23 -1.01 -3.25
N ALA A 255 18.71 0.23 -3.24
CA ALA A 255 19.97 0.58 -2.60
C ALA A 255 19.84 0.50 -1.07
N ALA A 256 20.99 0.45 -0.40
CA ALA A 256 21.08 0.60 1.04
C ALA A 256 20.22 1.77 1.53
N THR A 257 19.45 1.55 2.60
CA THR A 257 18.60 2.55 3.28
C THR A 257 17.46 3.17 2.47
N LEU A 258 17.23 2.77 1.21
CA LEU A 258 16.19 3.36 0.36
C LEU A 258 14.85 2.60 0.36
N ALA A 259 14.80 1.45 1.04
CA ALA A 259 13.53 0.76 1.23
C ALA A 259 12.54 1.66 1.98
N LYS A 260 11.25 1.48 1.67
CA LYS A 260 10.20 2.34 2.22
C LYS A 260 9.95 2.07 3.70
N GLY A 261 10.28 0.88 4.20
CA GLY A 261 10.38 0.60 5.62
C GLY A 261 9.08 0.18 6.31
N TYR A 262 9.12 0.10 7.64
CA TYR A 262 7.99 -0.33 8.46
C TYR A 262 6.84 0.68 8.47
N ARG A 263 5.59 0.23 8.62
CA ARG A 263 4.39 1.11 8.59
C ARG A 263 3.49 1.03 9.82
N GLY A 264 3.68 0.03 10.67
CA GLY A 264 2.94 -0.02 11.93
C GLY A 264 3.45 1.00 12.95
N ALA A 265 2.94 0.91 14.17
CA ALA A 265 3.27 1.84 15.24
C ALA A 265 4.74 1.72 15.68
N THR A 266 5.44 2.85 15.82
CA THR A 266 6.80 2.88 16.36
C THR A 266 6.84 2.27 17.77
N GLY A 267 7.79 1.37 18.02
CA GLY A 267 7.96 0.75 19.32
C GLY A 267 8.95 -0.41 19.30
N SER A 268 9.20 -0.98 20.49
CA SER A 268 9.96 -2.21 20.64
C SER A 268 9.01 -3.39 20.82
N THR A 269 9.13 -4.40 19.97
CA THR A 269 8.27 -5.58 19.97
C THR A 269 9.10 -6.85 19.86
N THR A 270 8.44 -8.01 19.96
CA THR A 270 9.05 -9.30 19.62
C THR A 270 9.57 -9.27 18.18
N PHE A 271 10.75 -9.85 17.96
CA PHE A 271 11.33 -10.02 16.64
C PHE A 271 11.11 -11.46 16.18
N TYR A 272 10.22 -11.62 15.20
CA TYR A 272 9.91 -12.91 14.59
C TYR A 272 10.72 -13.11 13.32
N MET A 273 11.12 -14.35 13.06
CA MET A 273 11.77 -14.77 11.82
C MET A 273 11.06 -15.93 11.16
N LEU A 274 10.99 -15.88 9.83
CA LEU A 274 10.49 -16.97 9.00
C LEU A 274 11.60 -17.41 8.04
N GLN A 275 12.01 -18.67 8.18
CA GLN A 275 13.01 -19.28 7.31
C GLN A 275 12.38 -19.71 5.98
N PRO A 276 13.11 -19.60 4.86
CA PRO A 276 12.60 -20.01 3.56
C PRO A 276 12.46 -21.53 3.45
N THR A 277 11.44 -21.96 2.71
CA THR A 277 11.41 -23.27 2.08
C THR A 277 12.23 -23.17 0.80
N VAL A 278 13.45 -23.70 0.82
CA VAL A 278 14.43 -23.55 -0.27
C VAL A 278 13.97 -24.33 -1.51
N VAL A 279 13.32 -23.66 -2.45
CA VAL A 279 13.01 -24.25 -3.75
C VAL A 279 14.28 -24.26 -4.59
N SER A 280 14.81 -25.44 -4.91
CA SER A 280 16.03 -25.56 -5.72
C SER A 280 15.86 -24.81 -7.05
N ILE A 281 16.75 -23.87 -7.33
CA ILE A 281 16.79 -23.11 -8.58
C ILE A 281 17.21 -24.07 -9.70
N GLY A 282 16.26 -24.45 -10.56
CA GLY A 282 16.58 -25.14 -11.79
C GLY A 282 17.39 -24.22 -12.70
N THR A 283 18.52 -24.71 -13.23
CA THR A 283 19.33 -23.97 -14.20
C THR A 283 18.50 -23.54 -15.40
N GLY A 284 18.51 -22.23 -15.70
CA GLY A 284 18.34 -21.72 -17.05
C GLY A 284 16.91 -21.50 -17.56
N ASN A 285 15.85 -21.75 -16.79
CA ASN A 285 14.50 -21.45 -17.28
C ASN A 285 13.97 -20.15 -16.69
N THR A 286 13.92 -19.13 -17.53
CA THR A 286 12.87 -18.12 -17.42
C THR A 286 11.53 -18.85 -17.35
N VAL A 287 10.59 -18.41 -16.51
CA VAL A 287 9.16 -18.76 -16.65
C VAL A 287 8.74 -20.08 -15.90
N TYR A 288 8.70 -20.02 -14.56
CA TYR A 288 7.85 -20.82 -13.63
C TYR A 288 8.30 -22.21 -13.12
N ASP A 289 8.82 -22.27 -11.89
CA ASP A 289 9.24 -23.53 -11.22
C ASP A 289 8.09 -24.27 -10.51
N GLN A 290 7.09 -23.56 -9.97
CA GLN A 290 5.91 -24.15 -9.32
C GLN A 290 4.64 -23.92 -10.15
N VAL A 291 4.59 -24.57 -11.32
CA VAL A 291 3.42 -24.53 -12.21
C VAL A 291 2.28 -25.37 -11.64
N PHE A 292 1.04 -24.88 -11.72
CA PHE A 292 -0.16 -25.63 -11.39
C PHE A 292 -1.21 -25.44 -12.49
N SER A 293 -1.70 -26.54 -13.06
CA SER A 293 -2.50 -26.51 -14.29
C SER A 293 -3.84 -27.26 -14.20
N THR A 294 -4.34 -27.51 -12.98
CA THR A 294 -5.59 -28.27 -12.74
C THR A 294 -6.70 -27.38 -12.23
N ASN A 295 -7.93 -27.60 -12.72
CA ASN A 295 -9.10 -26.79 -12.39
C ASN A 295 -9.85 -27.28 -11.15
N GLY A 296 -10.27 -26.34 -10.30
CA GLY A 296 -11.38 -26.55 -9.37
C GLY A 296 -12.74 -26.34 -10.04
N SER A 297 -13.80 -26.25 -9.23
CA SER A 297 -15.13 -25.85 -9.67
C SER A 297 -15.77 -24.81 -8.74
N SER A 298 -16.86 -24.18 -9.17
CA SER A 298 -17.55 -23.13 -8.39
C SER A 298 -18.00 -23.57 -6.99
N GLY A 299 -18.30 -24.86 -6.81
CA GLY A 299 -18.65 -25.45 -5.51
C GLY A 299 -17.49 -26.18 -4.81
N SER A 300 -16.42 -26.51 -5.54
CA SER A 300 -15.31 -27.33 -5.05
C SER A 300 -13.97 -26.77 -5.55
N ARG A 301 -13.52 -25.67 -4.94
CA ARG A 301 -12.22 -25.08 -5.23
C ARG A 301 -11.09 -26.02 -4.81
N ILE A 302 -9.99 -26.02 -5.56
CA ILE A 302 -8.74 -26.63 -5.07
C ILE A 302 -8.04 -25.61 -4.18
N THR A 303 -7.54 -26.06 -3.02
CA THR A 303 -6.79 -25.18 -2.10
C THR A 303 -5.32 -25.57 -2.08
N ILE A 304 -4.44 -24.66 -2.49
CA ILE A 304 -3.00 -24.75 -2.26
C ILE A 304 -2.74 -24.09 -0.91
N SER A 305 -2.48 -24.92 0.11
CA SER A 305 -2.43 -24.54 1.51
C SER A 305 -1.01 -24.72 2.05
N GLY A 306 -0.33 -23.63 2.37
CA GLY A 306 0.99 -23.62 2.97
C GLY A 306 0.97 -23.77 4.49
N GLY A 307 2.17 -23.88 5.07
CA GLY A 307 2.36 -23.82 6.52
C GLY A 307 2.10 -25.12 7.28
N TRP A 308 2.10 -26.27 6.60
CA TRP A 308 1.95 -27.57 7.25
C TRP A 308 3.26 -28.04 7.89
N ASN A 309 3.18 -28.61 9.09
CA ASN A 309 4.34 -29.05 9.85
C ASN A 309 5.23 -30.03 9.05
N THR A 310 6.50 -30.14 9.43
CA THR A 310 7.48 -30.99 8.75
C THR A 310 7.44 -32.47 9.17
N THR A 311 6.71 -32.81 10.24
CA THR A 311 6.72 -34.15 10.85
C THR A 311 5.77 -35.12 10.14
N ASP A 312 4.55 -34.66 9.87
CA ASP A 312 3.48 -35.48 9.28
C ASP A 312 2.48 -34.67 8.43
N MET A 313 2.61 -33.34 8.42
CA MET A 313 1.68 -32.40 7.77
C MET A 313 0.22 -32.58 8.27
N SER A 314 0.04 -32.89 9.55
CA SER A 314 -1.27 -33.00 10.22
C SER A 314 -1.73 -31.69 10.87
N THR A 315 -0.80 -30.79 11.23
CA THR A 315 -1.07 -29.45 11.77
C THR A 315 -0.59 -28.35 10.83
N GLN A 316 -1.32 -27.24 10.77
CA GLN A 316 -0.98 -26.05 9.98
C GLN A 316 -0.56 -24.90 10.92
N ASP A 317 0.63 -25.02 11.49
CA ASP A 317 1.19 -24.15 12.53
C ASP A 317 2.19 -23.11 12.02
N GLY A 318 2.46 -23.06 10.72
CA GLY A 318 3.44 -22.17 10.13
C GLY A 318 2.98 -21.49 8.85
N LEU A 319 3.97 -21.10 8.06
CA LEU A 319 3.85 -20.53 6.72
C LEU A 319 4.80 -21.25 5.76
N THR A 320 4.47 -21.29 4.47
CA THR A 320 5.40 -21.76 3.44
C THR A 320 5.99 -20.56 2.71
N LEU A 321 7.28 -20.28 2.91
CA LEU A 321 8.00 -19.21 2.22
C LEU A 321 8.70 -19.75 0.98
N ILE A 322 8.25 -19.31 -0.19
CA ILE A 322 8.98 -19.48 -1.45
C ILE A 322 9.83 -18.22 -1.67
N ASP A 323 11.11 -18.31 -1.33
CA ASP A 323 12.10 -17.27 -1.62
C ASP A 323 12.80 -17.57 -2.95
N ARG A 324 12.84 -16.60 -3.86
CA ARG A 324 13.54 -16.77 -5.15
C ARG A 324 14.95 -16.21 -5.16
N SER A 325 15.35 -15.43 -4.15
CA SER A 325 16.70 -14.87 -3.92
C SER A 325 17.31 -14.00 -5.04
N ASP A 326 16.81 -14.11 -6.27
CA ASP A 326 17.38 -13.55 -7.49
C ASP A 326 16.42 -12.58 -8.20
N TRP A 327 15.20 -12.36 -7.72
CA TRP A 327 14.18 -11.48 -8.31
C TRP A 327 13.92 -11.71 -9.80
N LYS A 328 14.12 -12.92 -10.31
CA LYS A 328 13.88 -13.20 -11.74
C LYS A 328 12.83 -14.27 -11.95
N ALA A 329 12.82 -15.25 -11.08
CA ALA A 329 11.85 -16.32 -11.15
C ALA A 329 10.56 -15.99 -10.37
N SER A 330 9.56 -16.83 -10.60
CA SER A 330 8.23 -16.74 -10.01
C SER A 330 8.07 -17.64 -8.79
N GLY A 331 7.05 -17.35 -7.98
CA GLY A 331 6.61 -18.22 -6.90
C GLY A 331 5.74 -19.34 -7.45
N ILE A 332 4.41 -19.22 -7.28
CA ILE A 332 3.42 -20.14 -7.85
C ILE A 332 2.92 -19.59 -9.17
N ASN A 333 2.74 -20.44 -10.17
CA ASN A 333 2.15 -20.03 -11.44
C ASN A 333 0.99 -20.91 -11.89
N LEU A 334 -0.20 -20.31 -11.95
CA LEU A 334 -1.38 -20.95 -12.50
C LEU A 334 -1.38 -20.77 -14.02
N THR A 335 -1.59 -21.86 -14.77
CA THR A 335 -1.47 -21.86 -16.24
C THR A 335 -2.67 -22.48 -16.94
N GLY A 336 -2.71 -22.35 -18.28
CA GLY A 336 -3.76 -22.92 -19.11
C GLY A 336 -5.10 -22.24 -18.83
N THR A 337 -6.13 -23.02 -18.46
CA THR A 337 -7.47 -22.52 -18.11
C THR A 337 -7.74 -22.58 -16.60
N THR A 338 -6.69 -22.74 -15.79
CA THR A 338 -6.77 -23.00 -14.35
C THR A 338 -7.53 -21.91 -13.59
N GLY A 339 -8.66 -22.25 -12.98
CA GLY A 339 -9.51 -21.41 -12.15
C GLY A 339 -10.07 -22.18 -10.95
N TYR A 340 -10.82 -21.48 -10.11
CA TYR A 340 -11.38 -21.96 -8.84
C TYR A 340 -10.29 -22.50 -7.89
N ILE A 341 -9.25 -21.67 -7.70
CA ILE A 341 -8.09 -21.98 -6.86
C ILE A 341 -8.06 -21.04 -5.66
N THR A 342 -7.83 -21.62 -4.48
CA THR A 342 -7.49 -20.87 -3.27
C THR A 342 -5.99 -21.03 -2.99
N VAL A 343 -5.29 -19.93 -2.76
CA VAL A 343 -3.92 -19.91 -2.24
C VAL A 343 -4.00 -19.40 -0.80
N ASP A 344 -3.56 -20.22 0.16
CA ASP A 344 -3.66 -19.93 1.59
C ASP A 344 -2.31 -20.14 2.29
N LYS A 345 -1.94 -19.23 3.20
CA LYS A 345 -0.71 -19.30 4.02
C LYS A 345 0.60 -19.49 3.23
N MET A 346 0.66 -18.89 2.05
CA MET A 346 1.87 -18.84 1.23
C MET A 346 2.56 -17.48 1.40
N MET A 347 3.89 -17.51 1.53
CA MET A 347 4.73 -16.32 1.60
C MET A 347 5.67 -16.32 0.40
N PHE A 348 5.87 -15.15 -0.20
CA PHE A 348 6.76 -14.97 -1.35
C PHE A 348 7.81 -13.92 -1.04
N GLY A 349 9.09 -14.31 -1.15
CA GLY A 349 10.24 -13.43 -0.97
C GLY A 349 11.04 -13.33 -2.26
N HIS A 350 11.55 -12.13 -2.57
CA HIS A 350 12.51 -11.89 -3.66
C HIS A 350 12.11 -12.48 -5.02
N ALA A 351 10.80 -12.55 -5.31
CA ALA A 351 10.25 -13.10 -6.54
C ALA A 351 9.88 -12.00 -7.55
N ALA A 352 10.18 -12.23 -8.82
CA ALA A 352 9.74 -11.35 -9.90
C ALA A 352 8.22 -11.40 -10.08
N PHE A 353 7.63 -12.57 -9.90
CA PHE A 353 6.21 -12.85 -10.12
C PHE A 353 5.73 -13.84 -9.04
N PRO A 354 5.36 -13.38 -7.84
CA PRO A 354 5.08 -14.26 -6.71
C PRO A 354 3.89 -15.20 -6.95
N LEU A 355 2.80 -14.68 -7.52
CA LEU A 355 1.64 -15.49 -7.91
C LEU A 355 1.21 -15.12 -9.34
N GLY A 356 1.35 -16.08 -10.25
CA GLY A 356 0.85 -15.97 -11.61
C GLY A 356 -0.58 -16.48 -11.71
N LEU A 357 -1.48 -15.63 -12.22
CA LEU A 357 -2.90 -15.93 -12.40
C LEU A 357 -3.23 -15.95 -13.89
N VAL A 358 -4.20 -16.77 -14.29
CA VAL A 358 -4.69 -16.79 -15.67
C VAL A 358 -5.72 -15.68 -15.85
N SER A 359 -5.47 -14.76 -16.78
CA SER A 359 -6.26 -13.53 -16.93
C SER A 359 -7.76 -13.75 -17.23
N THR A 360 -8.09 -14.86 -17.88
CA THR A 360 -9.45 -15.19 -18.34
C THR A 360 -10.20 -16.15 -17.42
N ALA A 361 -9.51 -16.76 -16.45
CA ALA A 361 -10.09 -17.71 -15.50
C ALA A 361 -10.84 -17.01 -14.36
N ARG A 362 -11.54 -17.81 -13.53
CA ARG A 362 -12.47 -17.34 -12.50
C ARG A 362 -12.17 -17.95 -11.14
N GLY A 363 -12.73 -17.34 -10.09
CA GLY A 363 -12.89 -17.98 -8.78
C GLY A 363 -11.61 -18.09 -7.98
N TYR A 364 -10.67 -17.18 -8.18
CA TYR A 364 -9.44 -17.11 -7.41
C TYR A 364 -9.68 -16.52 -6.02
N THR A 365 -9.03 -17.13 -5.03
CA THR A 365 -8.99 -16.64 -3.66
C THR A 365 -7.54 -16.66 -3.17
N VAL A 366 -7.08 -15.56 -2.57
CA VAL A 366 -5.77 -15.45 -1.93
C VAL A 366 -6.00 -15.03 -0.49
N ASN A 367 -5.68 -15.92 0.45
CA ASN A 367 -5.97 -15.73 1.87
C ASN A 367 -4.71 -15.87 2.71
N ASN A 368 -4.59 -15.06 3.77
CA ASN A 368 -3.55 -15.20 4.80
C ASN A 368 -2.13 -15.33 4.22
N SER A 369 -1.87 -14.68 3.09
CA SER A 369 -0.66 -14.85 2.29
C SER A 369 0.12 -13.55 2.23
N GLY A 370 1.42 -13.63 1.97
CA GLY A 370 2.29 -12.46 1.99
C GLY A 370 3.24 -12.37 0.82
N PHE A 371 3.49 -11.14 0.40
CA PHE A 371 4.30 -10.75 -0.74
C PHE A 371 5.32 -9.74 -0.22
N ALA A 372 6.58 -10.13 -0.11
CA ALA A 372 7.60 -9.38 0.62
C ALA A 372 8.78 -9.06 -0.31
N GLY A 373 8.87 -7.78 -0.70
CA GLY A 373 9.90 -7.30 -1.62
C GLY A 373 9.83 -7.92 -3.01
N THR A 374 8.61 -8.13 -3.52
CA THR A 374 8.31 -8.79 -4.80
C THR A 374 7.51 -7.85 -5.71
N SER A 375 7.08 -8.32 -6.89
CA SER A 375 5.97 -7.66 -7.59
C SER A 375 4.60 -8.06 -7.01
N SER A 376 3.51 -7.58 -7.63
CA SER A 376 2.12 -8.03 -7.39
C SER A 376 1.81 -9.36 -8.12
N PHE A 377 0.54 -9.58 -8.51
CA PHE A 377 0.22 -10.67 -9.46
C PHE A 377 0.88 -10.43 -10.81
N SER A 378 1.35 -11.51 -11.47
CA SER A 378 2.01 -11.41 -12.79
C SER A 378 1.06 -10.92 -13.87
N THR A 379 -0.21 -11.29 -13.75
CA THR A 379 -1.30 -10.88 -14.64
C THR A 379 -2.53 -10.64 -13.80
N MET A 380 -3.17 -9.48 -13.97
CA MET A 380 -4.41 -9.15 -13.25
C MET A 380 -5.60 -9.84 -13.92
N PRO A 381 -6.36 -10.69 -13.22
CA PRO A 381 -7.53 -11.35 -13.80
C PRO A 381 -8.62 -10.37 -14.21
N THR A 382 -9.13 -10.53 -15.43
CA THR A 382 -10.27 -9.76 -15.97
C THR A 382 -11.62 -10.24 -15.42
N ARG A 383 -11.61 -11.01 -14.33
CA ARG A 383 -12.78 -11.58 -13.65
C ARG A 383 -12.55 -11.50 -12.14
N ALA A 384 -13.57 -11.84 -11.35
CA ALA A 384 -13.53 -11.67 -9.90
C ALA A 384 -12.38 -12.44 -9.22
N VAL A 385 -11.71 -11.76 -8.29
CA VAL A 385 -10.67 -12.30 -7.39
C VAL A 385 -11.00 -11.88 -5.95
N THR A 386 -10.87 -12.81 -5.01
CA THR A 386 -10.91 -12.50 -3.58
C THR A 386 -9.49 -12.44 -3.03
N VAL A 387 -9.16 -11.36 -2.34
CA VAL A 387 -7.92 -11.19 -1.59
C VAL A 387 -8.30 -10.84 -0.16
N ASP A 388 -8.00 -11.71 0.80
CA ASP A 388 -8.33 -11.49 2.21
C ASP A 388 -7.12 -11.72 3.11
N ALA A 389 -6.97 -10.87 4.13
CA ALA A 389 -5.92 -10.99 5.14
C ALA A 389 -4.51 -11.19 4.55
N SER A 390 -4.26 -10.62 3.37
CA SER A 390 -3.03 -10.85 2.60
C SER A 390 -2.23 -9.55 2.50
N ASN A 391 -0.91 -9.65 2.60
CA ASN A 391 -0.04 -8.49 2.81
C ASN A 391 0.96 -8.33 1.65
N PHE A 392 0.99 -7.14 1.04
CA PHE A 392 1.90 -6.74 -0.02
C PHE A 392 2.85 -5.67 0.51
N ILE A 393 4.08 -6.06 0.78
CA ILE A 393 5.05 -5.29 1.56
C ILE A 393 6.26 -4.97 0.72
N ASN A 394 6.53 -3.67 0.58
CA ASN A 394 7.60 -3.10 -0.24
C ASN A 394 7.59 -3.60 -1.70
N CYS A 395 6.39 -3.86 -2.23
CA CYS A 395 6.23 -4.46 -3.56
C CYS A 395 6.40 -3.46 -4.71
N THR A 396 6.67 -3.98 -5.90
CA THR A 396 6.58 -3.26 -7.17
C THR A 396 5.29 -3.58 -7.92
N GLY A 397 4.91 -2.65 -8.80
CA GLY A 397 3.84 -2.85 -9.77
C GLY A 397 4.02 -1.89 -10.93
N THR A 398 3.00 -1.78 -11.78
CA THR A 398 3.01 -0.84 -12.91
C THR A 398 2.32 0.47 -12.54
N THR A 399 1.04 0.40 -12.17
CA THR A 399 0.23 1.56 -11.77
C THR A 399 -0.21 1.46 -10.31
N ALA A 400 -0.63 0.28 -9.89
CA ALA A 400 -0.98 -0.04 -8.51
C ALA A 400 -0.61 -1.50 -8.22
N ILE A 401 -0.47 -1.86 -6.94
CA ILE A 401 -0.23 -3.25 -6.54
C ILE A 401 -1.45 -4.12 -6.82
N LEU A 402 -2.64 -3.66 -6.42
CA LEU A 402 -3.90 -4.31 -6.78
C LEU A 402 -4.66 -3.40 -7.75
N ASN A 403 -4.39 -3.61 -9.03
CA ASN A 403 -4.96 -2.84 -10.13
C ASN A 403 -6.11 -3.63 -10.77
N ILE A 404 -7.33 -3.42 -10.28
CA ILE A 404 -8.51 -4.12 -10.79
C ILE A 404 -8.68 -3.77 -12.29
N PRO A 405 -8.78 -4.76 -13.20
CA PRO A 405 -8.97 -4.46 -14.63
C PRO A 405 -10.31 -3.80 -14.95
N ALA A 406 -10.34 -2.87 -15.91
CA ALA A 406 -11.58 -2.32 -16.44
C ALA A 406 -12.18 -3.28 -17.48
N THR A 407 -13.28 -3.95 -17.15
CA THR A 407 -13.88 -4.98 -18.03
C THR A 407 -15.37 -5.18 -17.77
N GLY A 408 -16.11 -5.59 -18.81
CA GLY A 408 -17.53 -5.94 -18.72
C GLY A 408 -17.81 -7.32 -18.11
N ASN A 409 -16.78 -8.15 -17.89
CA ASN A 409 -16.95 -9.52 -17.40
C ASN A 409 -17.63 -9.60 -16.02
N TYR A 410 -17.45 -8.60 -15.15
CA TYR A 410 -18.04 -8.58 -13.82
C TYR A 410 -19.57 -8.58 -13.84
N LYS A 411 -20.17 -7.99 -14.88
CA LYS A 411 -21.60 -8.03 -15.11
C LYS A 411 -22.07 -9.39 -15.57
N THR A 412 -21.32 -10.05 -16.45
CA THR A 412 -21.63 -11.42 -16.89
C THR A 412 -21.55 -12.40 -15.73
N ASP A 413 -20.59 -12.19 -14.83
CA ASP A 413 -20.32 -13.10 -13.72
C ASP A 413 -21.14 -12.76 -12.47
N ASN A 414 -21.78 -11.59 -12.45
CA ASN A 414 -22.44 -10.98 -11.29
C ASN A 414 -21.55 -10.99 -10.02
N LEU A 415 -20.24 -10.87 -10.23
CA LEU A 415 -19.21 -10.95 -9.20
C LEU A 415 -18.06 -10.03 -9.58
N ASN A 416 -17.48 -9.37 -8.59
CA ASN A 416 -16.35 -8.46 -8.75
C ASN A 416 -15.26 -8.77 -7.71
N TRP A 417 -14.17 -8.03 -7.76
CA TRP A 417 -13.07 -8.15 -6.82
C TRP A 417 -13.50 -7.80 -5.40
N SER A 418 -13.01 -8.60 -4.46
CA SER A 418 -13.17 -8.36 -3.03
C SER A 418 -11.78 -8.34 -2.40
N ILE A 419 -11.37 -7.19 -1.91
CA ILE A 419 -10.09 -6.97 -1.23
C ILE A 419 -10.41 -6.60 0.21
N THR A 420 -10.07 -7.47 1.16
CA THR A 420 -10.39 -7.29 2.57
C THR A 420 -9.18 -7.51 3.46
N ASN A 421 -9.10 -6.77 4.57
CA ASN A 421 -8.07 -6.94 5.60
C ASN A 421 -6.63 -6.98 5.06
N THR A 422 -6.38 -6.26 3.96
CA THR A 422 -5.17 -6.39 3.15
C THR A 422 -4.27 -5.18 3.36
N ARG A 423 -2.99 -5.41 3.66
CA ARG A 423 -1.99 -4.34 3.80
C ARG A 423 -1.22 -4.21 2.49
N VAL A 424 -1.13 -3.00 1.96
CA VAL A 424 -0.28 -2.63 0.83
C VAL A 424 0.65 -1.51 1.27
N TRP A 425 1.84 -1.89 1.70
CA TRP A 425 2.76 -1.01 2.42
C TRP A 425 4.04 -0.79 1.64
N GLY A 426 4.49 0.46 1.56
CA GLY A 426 5.80 0.77 1.00
C GLY A 426 5.93 0.47 -0.50
N ALA A 427 4.81 0.40 -1.23
CA ALA A 427 4.82 0.08 -2.64
C ALA A 427 5.53 1.15 -3.48
N ALA A 428 6.17 0.70 -4.55
CA ALA A 428 6.85 1.55 -5.55
C ALA A 428 5.89 2.26 -6.51
N VAL A 429 4.59 1.98 -6.38
CA VAL A 429 3.48 2.49 -7.18
C VAL A 429 2.29 2.78 -6.26
N ALA A 430 1.07 2.94 -6.77
CA ALA A 430 -0.11 3.09 -5.93
C ALA A 430 -0.51 1.78 -5.19
N GLY A 431 -1.33 1.89 -4.16
CA GLY A 431 -1.82 0.75 -3.39
C GLY A 431 -2.89 -0.05 -4.13
N ILE A 432 -4.16 0.34 -3.96
CA ILE A 432 -5.33 -0.32 -4.56
C ILE A 432 -6.02 0.64 -5.54
N LYS A 433 -6.36 0.14 -6.72
CA LYS A 433 -7.11 0.87 -7.74
C LYS A 433 -8.40 0.15 -8.14
N VAL A 434 -9.51 0.86 -8.04
CA VAL A 434 -10.81 0.50 -8.62
C VAL A 434 -11.01 1.36 -9.86
N PRO A 435 -11.02 0.79 -11.08
CA PRO A 435 -11.04 1.58 -12.32
C PRO A 435 -12.44 2.14 -12.61
N LEU A 436 -12.51 2.98 -13.63
CA LEU A 436 -13.76 3.47 -14.22
C LEU A 436 -14.59 2.31 -14.80
N PHE A 437 -15.92 2.45 -14.75
CA PHE A 437 -16.90 1.60 -15.46
C PHE A 437 -16.87 0.10 -15.09
N VAL A 438 -16.78 -0.24 -13.79
CA VAL A 438 -16.89 -1.64 -13.37
C VAL A 438 -18.36 -2.10 -13.43
N ALA A 439 -18.69 -3.04 -14.33
CA ALA A 439 -20.08 -3.35 -14.67
C ALA A 439 -20.80 -4.22 -13.61
N ALA A 440 -21.98 -3.75 -13.19
CA ALA A 440 -23.08 -4.38 -12.42
C ALA A 440 -22.83 -4.87 -10.98
N ALA A 441 -21.69 -5.51 -10.66
CA ALA A 441 -21.38 -5.88 -9.27
C ALA A 441 -20.33 -4.91 -8.69
N PRO A 442 -20.60 -4.22 -7.56
CA PRO A 442 -19.61 -3.31 -6.98
C PRO A 442 -18.42 -4.09 -6.44
N ALA A 443 -17.22 -3.54 -6.59
CA ALA A 443 -16.04 -4.08 -5.91
C ALA A 443 -16.20 -3.90 -4.39
N THR A 444 -15.52 -4.73 -3.61
CA THR A 444 -15.39 -4.54 -2.15
C THR A 444 -13.95 -4.23 -1.80
N VAL A 445 -13.73 -3.13 -1.08
CA VAL A 445 -12.43 -2.75 -0.52
C VAL A 445 -12.67 -2.35 0.94
N THR A 446 -12.38 -3.25 1.87
CA THR A 446 -12.73 -3.06 3.29
C THR A 446 -11.60 -3.46 4.22
N GLY A 447 -11.34 -2.69 5.28
CA GLY A 447 -10.32 -3.07 6.27
C GLY A 447 -8.90 -3.04 5.70
N CYS A 448 -8.68 -2.35 4.59
CA CYS A 448 -7.39 -2.34 3.89
C CYS A 448 -6.53 -1.17 4.35
N ASP A 449 -5.22 -1.35 4.31
CA ASP A 449 -4.25 -0.33 4.70
C ASP A 449 -3.23 -0.12 3.57
N CYS A 450 -3.32 1.00 2.87
CA CYS A 450 -2.45 1.39 1.77
C CYS A 450 -1.54 2.56 2.19
N SER A 451 -0.41 2.26 2.83
CA SER A 451 0.42 3.26 3.51
C SER A 451 1.88 3.32 3.05
N GLY A 452 2.37 4.55 2.92
CA GLY A 452 3.71 4.97 2.50
C GLY A 452 4.13 4.43 1.15
N ASN A 453 3.18 4.38 0.23
CA ASN A 453 3.38 4.08 -1.18
C ASN A 453 3.87 5.34 -1.92
N THR A 454 4.62 5.16 -3.01
CA THR A 454 5.03 6.30 -3.86
C THR A 454 3.87 6.84 -4.72
N GLY A 455 2.81 6.05 -4.90
CA GLY A 455 1.61 6.47 -5.59
C GLY A 455 0.55 7.02 -4.63
N LEU A 456 -0.71 6.84 -5.04
CA LEU A 456 -1.87 7.00 -4.17
C LEU A 456 -1.99 5.81 -3.23
N GLY A 457 -2.56 6.00 -2.04
CA GLY A 457 -3.01 4.87 -1.22
C GLY A 457 -4.14 4.11 -1.93
N PHE A 458 -5.22 4.83 -2.23
CA PHE A 458 -6.37 4.32 -2.97
C PHE A 458 -6.72 5.23 -4.16
N ASP A 459 -7.07 4.62 -5.30
CA ASP A 459 -7.62 5.30 -6.48
C ASP A 459 -8.97 4.69 -6.82
N ILE A 460 -10.05 5.37 -6.41
CA ILE A 460 -11.43 4.88 -6.49
C ILE A 460 -12.18 5.62 -7.58
N GLN A 461 -12.47 4.91 -8.68
CA GLN A 461 -13.08 5.49 -9.88
C GLN A 461 -14.44 4.89 -10.26
N SER A 462 -14.96 3.95 -9.45
CA SER A 462 -16.32 3.41 -9.57
C SER A 462 -16.90 3.15 -8.18
N ILE A 463 -18.24 3.14 -8.11
CA ILE A 463 -18.94 2.87 -6.85
C ILE A 463 -18.54 1.48 -6.33
N CYS A 464 -18.13 1.45 -5.08
CA CYS A 464 -17.69 0.23 -4.42
C CYS A 464 -18.04 0.26 -2.93
N ASN A 465 -18.06 -0.91 -2.30
CA ASN A 465 -18.13 -1.02 -0.85
C ASN A 465 -16.76 -0.61 -0.26
N PHE A 466 -16.63 0.67 0.08
CA PHE A 466 -15.39 1.28 0.53
C PHE A 466 -15.49 1.71 2.00
N ARG A 467 -14.91 0.92 2.91
CA ARG A 467 -15.04 1.19 4.35
C ARG A 467 -13.86 0.69 5.19
N SER A 468 -13.62 1.30 6.34
CA SER A 468 -12.59 0.90 7.29
C SER A 468 -11.19 0.86 6.67
N ASN A 469 -10.89 1.80 5.77
CA ASN A 469 -9.65 1.83 5.00
C ASN A 469 -8.70 2.89 5.53
N THR A 470 -7.40 2.59 5.53
CA THR A 470 -6.32 3.44 6.03
C THR A 470 -5.33 3.79 4.92
N ALA A 471 -4.98 5.05 4.76
CA ALA A 471 -3.98 5.52 3.80
C ALA A 471 -3.07 6.58 4.39
N GLU A 472 -1.89 6.18 4.88
CA GLU A 472 -0.99 7.10 5.57
C GLU A 472 0.36 7.26 4.86
N GLY A 473 0.90 8.46 4.80
CA GLY A 473 2.28 8.70 4.35
C GLY A 473 2.55 8.51 2.86
N ASN A 474 1.54 8.49 1.99
CA ASN A 474 1.69 8.28 0.54
C ASN A 474 2.10 9.57 -0.20
N THR A 475 2.91 9.45 -1.26
CA THR A 475 3.50 10.64 -1.90
C THR A 475 2.63 11.34 -2.95
N LEU A 476 1.58 10.70 -3.49
CA LEU A 476 0.63 11.37 -4.41
C LEU A 476 -0.74 11.69 -3.78
N GLY A 477 -1.00 11.23 -2.55
CA GLY A 477 -2.27 11.40 -1.84
C GLY A 477 -2.75 10.13 -1.16
N GLY A 478 -3.60 10.27 -0.14
CA GLY A 478 -4.16 9.13 0.60
C GLY A 478 -5.23 8.40 -0.19
N ILE A 479 -6.39 9.04 -0.32
CA ILE A 479 -7.57 8.47 -1.00
C ILE A 479 -7.98 9.41 -2.13
N ASN A 480 -7.95 8.94 -3.37
CA ASN A 480 -8.45 9.66 -4.54
C ASN A 480 -9.80 9.11 -4.95
N PHE A 481 -10.83 9.95 -4.90
CA PHE A 481 -12.11 9.69 -5.57
C PHE A 481 -12.09 10.42 -6.90
N GLN A 482 -12.28 9.68 -7.99
CA GLN A 482 -12.16 10.25 -9.33
C GLN A 482 -13.31 9.85 -10.24
N ALA A 483 -13.91 10.83 -10.91
CA ALA A 483 -14.95 10.63 -11.92
C ALA A 483 -16.10 9.73 -11.41
N ILE A 484 -16.52 9.96 -10.17
CA ILE A 484 -17.49 9.14 -9.43
C ILE A 484 -18.56 10.05 -8.82
N GLN A 485 -19.84 9.66 -8.93
CA GLN A 485 -20.94 10.41 -8.34
C GLN A 485 -21.75 9.50 -7.42
N GLY A 486 -22.07 9.98 -6.22
CA GLY A 486 -22.87 9.25 -5.24
C GLY A 486 -22.12 8.14 -4.50
N GLN A 487 -20.79 8.22 -4.37
CA GLN A 487 -20.05 7.26 -3.57
C GLN A 487 -20.33 7.48 -2.09
N VAL A 488 -20.61 6.40 -1.35
CA VAL A 488 -20.76 6.44 0.10
C VAL A 488 -19.66 5.59 0.74
N SER A 489 -18.94 6.17 1.69
CA SER A 489 -17.80 5.54 2.35
C SER A 489 -17.89 5.65 3.87
N TYR A 490 -17.26 4.72 4.60
CA TYR A 490 -17.38 4.64 6.06
C TYR A 490 -16.03 4.42 6.75
N GLY A 491 -15.75 5.12 7.84
CA GLY A 491 -14.59 4.87 8.70
C GLY A 491 -13.26 4.94 7.94
N LEU A 492 -12.98 6.09 7.31
CA LEU A 492 -11.76 6.29 6.54
C LEU A 492 -10.68 6.95 7.40
N THR A 493 -9.45 6.52 7.23
CA THR A 493 -8.27 7.17 7.80
C THR A 493 -7.31 7.57 6.68
N ALA A 494 -6.95 8.84 6.60
CA ALA A 494 -5.95 9.32 5.65
C ALA A 494 -5.06 10.39 6.30
N ARG A 495 -3.76 10.11 6.51
CA ARG A 495 -2.89 11.01 7.30
C ARG A 495 -1.47 11.09 6.77
N GLY A 496 -0.86 12.27 6.83
CA GLY A 496 0.55 12.49 6.49
C GLY A 496 0.87 12.27 5.01
N ASN A 497 -0.12 12.34 4.12
CA ASN A 497 0.09 12.21 2.67
C ASN A 497 0.64 13.54 2.09
N THR A 498 1.33 13.50 0.94
CA THR A 498 2.08 14.67 0.44
C THR A 498 1.28 15.65 -0.43
N VAL A 499 0.17 15.23 -1.06
CA VAL A 499 -0.64 16.10 -1.93
C VAL A 499 -1.95 16.51 -1.27
N GLY A 500 -2.56 15.57 -0.55
CA GLY A 500 -3.78 15.75 0.21
C GLY A 500 -4.19 14.43 0.82
N GLU A 501 -4.95 14.48 1.91
CA GLU A 501 -5.38 13.27 2.60
C GLU A 501 -6.51 12.58 1.80
N VAL A 502 -7.50 13.37 1.38
CA VAL A 502 -8.56 12.97 0.44
C VAL A 502 -8.54 13.89 -0.77
N LEU A 503 -8.54 13.32 -1.97
CA LEU A 503 -8.60 14.02 -3.24
C LEU A 503 -9.96 13.78 -3.91
N LEU A 504 -10.59 14.83 -4.42
CA LEU A 504 -11.84 14.77 -5.17
C LEU A 504 -11.61 15.30 -6.58
N ASN A 505 -11.61 14.41 -7.57
CA ASN A 505 -11.34 14.73 -8.97
C ASN A 505 -12.55 14.41 -9.84
N ASN A 506 -13.42 15.40 -10.09
CA ASN A 506 -14.73 15.17 -10.73
C ASN A 506 -15.56 14.17 -9.93
N ALA A 507 -15.59 14.34 -8.61
CA ALA A 507 -16.15 13.39 -7.68
C ALA A 507 -17.20 14.01 -6.74
N ASP A 508 -18.23 13.24 -6.42
CA ASP A 508 -19.24 13.55 -5.42
C ASP A 508 -19.39 12.40 -4.43
N VAL A 509 -19.08 12.65 -3.16
CA VAL A 509 -18.91 11.62 -2.14
C VAL A 509 -19.57 11.98 -0.80
N GLU A 510 -20.07 10.96 -0.12
CA GLU A 510 -20.44 11.01 1.31
C GLU A 510 -19.47 10.14 2.11
N ILE A 511 -18.99 10.65 3.23
CA ILE A 511 -18.05 9.94 4.10
C ILE A 511 -18.58 9.97 5.54
N TYR A 512 -18.85 8.79 6.09
CA TYR A 512 -19.31 8.61 7.47
C TYR A 512 -18.12 8.18 8.33
N GLY A 513 -17.53 9.12 9.07
CA GLY A 513 -16.29 8.93 9.81
C GLY A 513 -15.07 9.10 8.91
N LEU A 514 -14.39 10.24 9.05
CA LEU A 514 -13.12 10.55 8.40
C LEU A 514 -12.11 11.00 9.46
N ASP A 515 -10.95 10.36 9.49
CA ASP A 515 -9.81 10.76 10.30
C ASP A 515 -8.65 11.21 9.42
N THR A 516 -8.30 12.49 9.56
CA THR A 516 -7.19 13.16 8.87
C THR A 516 -6.21 13.81 9.85
N ASN A 517 -6.21 13.34 11.09
CA ASN A 517 -5.42 13.93 12.17
C ASN A 517 -3.94 13.52 12.08
N THR A 518 -3.19 14.18 11.21
CA THR A 518 -1.75 13.98 11.07
C THR A 518 -1.01 14.42 12.33
N VAL A 519 -0.54 13.45 13.12
CA VAL A 519 0.24 13.68 14.34
C VAL A 519 1.52 14.46 14.00
N GLY A 520 1.73 15.60 14.66
CA GLY A 520 2.85 16.51 14.37
C GLY A 520 2.57 17.55 13.29
N GLY A 521 1.40 17.48 12.64
CA GLY A 521 0.90 18.47 11.70
C GLY A 521 1.14 18.16 10.22
N SER A 522 0.39 18.87 9.37
CA SER A 522 0.43 18.71 7.91
C SER A 522 0.20 20.05 7.23
N ALA A 523 1.05 20.36 6.24
CA ALA A 523 0.88 21.54 5.38
C ALA A 523 -0.05 21.25 4.19
N VAL A 524 -0.47 20.00 4.01
CA VAL A 524 -1.30 19.61 2.88
C VAL A 524 -2.77 19.80 3.21
N PRO A 525 -3.62 20.05 2.19
CA PRO A 525 -5.06 20.07 2.41
C PRO A 525 -5.56 18.70 2.86
N GLN A 526 -6.40 18.66 3.89
CA GLN A 526 -7.01 17.42 4.33
C GLN A 526 -8.03 16.92 3.30
N ILE A 527 -8.87 17.80 2.76
CA ILE A 527 -9.71 17.51 1.59
C ILE A 527 -9.33 18.47 0.46
N SER A 528 -8.83 17.92 -0.64
CA SER A 528 -8.39 18.70 -1.80
C SER A 528 -9.23 18.40 -3.03
N ILE A 529 -9.69 19.47 -3.66
CA ILE A 529 -10.23 19.49 -5.01
C ILE A 529 -9.14 20.14 -5.89
N PRO A 530 -8.51 19.42 -6.82
CA PRO A 530 -7.53 20.00 -7.72
C PRO A 530 -8.08 21.15 -8.58
N ASN A 531 -7.20 21.95 -9.17
CA ASN A 531 -7.65 22.99 -10.11
C ASN A 531 -8.30 22.38 -11.35
N ASN A 532 -9.23 23.12 -11.98
CA ASN A 532 -9.92 22.71 -13.21
C ASN A 532 -10.75 21.42 -13.10
N VAL A 533 -11.11 20.99 -11.90
CA VAL A 533 -12.03 19.86 -11.69
C VAL A 533 -13.15 20.27 -10.75
N SER A 534 -14.26 19.54 -10.79
CA SER A 534 -15.37 19.71 -9.84
C SER A 534 -15.26 18.69 -8.71
N GLY A 535 -15.69 19.06 -7.50
CA GLY A 535 -15.69 18.14 -6.37
C GLY A 535 -16.73 18.50 -5.31
N ARG A 536 -17.42 17.49 -4.77
CA ARG A 536 -18.28 17.63 -3.62
C ARG A 536 -18.00 16.53 -2.60
N ALA A 537 -17.88 16.92 -1.33
CA ALA A 537 -17.87 15.99 -0.22
C ALA A 537 -18.86 16.41 0.87
N VAL A 538 -19.54 15.43 1.45
CA VAL A 538 -20.24 15.56 2.73
C VAL A 538 -19.60 14.60 3.71
N VAL A 539 -19.07 15.12 4.81
CA VAL A 539 -18.40 14.34 5.84
C VAL A 539 -19.23 14.38 7.12
N TYR A 540 -19.72 13.21 7.53
CA TYR A 540 -20.45 13.00 8.77
C TYR A 540 -19.46 12.47 9.81
N ASP A 541 -19.02 13.33 10.73
CA ASP A 541 -17.96 13.08 11.72
C ASP A 541 -16.54 13.12 11.13
N TRP A 542 -15.87 14.26 11.33
CA TRP A 542 -14.54 14.53 10.82
C TRP A 542 -13.56 14.80 11.95
N THR A 543 -12.64 13.86 12.19
CA THR A 543 -11.49 14.06 13.08
C THR A 543 -10.36 14.68 12.27
N GLN A 544 -10.26 16.00 12.30
CA GLN A 544 -9.23 16.77 11.60
C GLN A 544 -8.02 17.07 12.49
N TYR A 545 -6.88 17.33 11.87
CA TYR A 545 -5.80 18.05 12.54
C TYR A 545 -6.19 19.54 12.68
N THR A 546 -6.24 20.05 13.91
CA THR A 546 -6.77 21.39 14.24
C THR A 546 -5.71 22.45 14.55
N GLY A 547 -4.41 22.11 14.62
CA GLY A 547 -3.38 23.11 14.90
C GLY A 547 -2.00 22.55 15.27
N GLY A 548 -0.99 23.42 15.18
CA GLY A 548 0.43 23.09 15.31
C GLY A 548 1.23 23.74 14.17
N ALA A 549 2.52 23.44 14.05
CA ALA A 549 3.36 23.90 12.95
C ALA A 549 3.65 22.71 12.01
N PRO A 550 3.22 22.75 10.74
CA PRO A 550 2.52 23.83 10.04
C PRO A 550 1.03 23.95 10.41
N ALA A 551 0.44 25.12 10.13
CA ALA A 551 -0.98 25.40 10.36
C ALA A 551 -1.87 24.48 9.51
N ALA A 552 -3.05 24.13 10.04
CA ALA A 552 -3.98 23.24 9.36
C ALA A 552 -4.55 23.89 8.09
N VAL A 553 -4.49 23.15 6.98
CA VAL A 553 -5.25 23.46 5.76
C VAL A 553 -6.35 22.41 5.65
N LEU A 554 -7.57 22.78 6.05
CA LEU A 554 -8.69 21.82 6.08
C LEU A 554 -9.14 21.47 4.66
N THR A 555 -9.32 22.50 3.82
CA THR A 555 -9.82 22.33 2.47
C THR A 555 -8.97 23.12 1.47
N LYS A 556 -8.86 22.57 0.26
CA LYS A 556 -8.42 23.29 -0.93
C LYS A 556 -9.49 23.11 -1.99
N LEU A 557 -10.20 24.18 -2.31
CA LEU A 557 -11.21 24.19 -3.36
C LEU A 557 -10.51 24.71 -4.61
N GLY A 558 -10.33 23.84 -5.60
CA GLY A 558 -9.55 24.17 -6.78
C GLY A 558 -10.21 25.29 -7.56
N SER A 559 -9.41 26.25 -8.03
CA SER A 559 -9.95 27.30 -8.89
C SER A 559 -10.43 26.65 -10.20
N PRO A 560 -11.67 26.89 -10.61
CA PRO A 560 -12.05 26.67 -12.00
C PRO A 560 -11.13 27.50 -12.91
N GLY A 561 -10.91 27.06 -14.16
CA GLY A 561 -10.20 27.87 -15.15
C GLY A 561 -10.87 29.25 -15.31
N THR A 562 -10.10 30.26 -15.76
CA THR A 562 -10.54 31.66 -15.87
C THR A 562 -11.97 31.80 -16.39
N GLY A 563 -12.87 32.42 -15.61
CA GLY A 563 -14.23 32.75 -16.01
C GLY A 563 -15.29 31.65 -15.83
N ARG A 564 -15.04 30.61 -15.03
CA ARG A 564 -16.01 29.54 -14.72
C ARG A 564 -16.15 29.38 -13.21
N THR A 565 -17.23 28.73 -12.76
CA THR A 565 -17.42 28.26 -11.38
C THR A 565 -17.58 26.74 -11.41
N ALA A 566 -16.83 25.99 -10.59
CA ALA A 566 -16.90 24.53 -10.57
C ALA A 566 -17.99 24.00 -9.62
N GLY A 567 -18.51 24.85 -8.72
CA GLY A 567 -19.54 24.49 -7.74
C GLY A 567 -18.98 23.58 -6.64
N ASN A 568 -17.70 23.75 -6.31
CA ASN A 568 -17.02 22.90 -5.36
C ASN A 568 -17.53 23.14 -3.96
N SER A 569 -17.64 22.05 -3.19
CA SER A 569 -18.01 22.15 -1.79
C SER A 569 -17.49 21.01 -0.93
N VAL A 570 -17.18 21.33 0.31
CA VAL A 570 -16.90 20.37 1.37
C VAL A 570 -17.79 20.74 2.56
N SER A 571 -18.76 19.90 2.88
CA SER A 571 -19.62 20.06 4.05
C SER A 571 -19.18 19.10 5.13
N SER A 572 -18.91 19.61 6.33
CA SER A 572 -18.52 18.85 7.51
C SER A 572 -19.62 18.94 8.57
N GLN A 573 -19.91 17.80 9.19
CA GLN A 573 -20.64 17.73 10.45
C GLN A 573 -19.73 17.19 11.54
N LYS A 574 -19.91 17.72 12.75
CA LYS A 574 -19.08 17.38 13.91
C LYS A 574 -17.58 17.52 13.63
N GLU A 575 -17.19 18.63 13.02
CA GLU A 575 -15.80 18.91 12.69
C GLU A 575 -14.93 18.92 13.97
N GLY A 576 -13.77 18.26 13.92
CA GLY A 576 -12.93 17.97 15.09
C GLY A 576 -13.53 16.96 16.07
N GLY A 577 -14.53 16.17 15.66
CA GLY A 577 -15.30 15.29 16.55
C GLY A 577 -16.21 16.04 17.53
N VAL A 578 -16.42 17.35 17.33
CA VAL A 578 -17.15 18.21 18.27
C VAL A 578 -18.61 18.34 17.87
N ALA A 579 -19.54 17.97 18.76
CA ALA A 579 -20.97 18.11 18.51
C ALA A 579 -21.35 19.57 18.13
N ALA A 580 -22.26 19.71 17.16
CA ALA A 580 -22.72 21.00 16.62
C ALA A 580 -21.64 21.88 15.95
N ASN A 581 -20.43 21.37 15.73
CA ASN A 581 -19.44 22.02 14.89
C ASN A 581 -19.69 21.63 13.42
N ASN A 582 -20.45 22.44 12.67
CA ASN A 582 -20.79 22.15 11.28
C ASN A 582 -20.45 23.33 10.38
N THR A 583 -19.74 23.02 9.29
CA THR A 583 -19.22 24.02 8.35
C THR A 583 -19.31 23.51 6.93
N THR A 584 -19.69 24.37 5.99
CA THR A 584 -19.63 24.13 4.56
C THR A 584 -18.66 25.13 3.94
N TYR A 585 -17.59 24.61 3.35
CA TYR A 585 -16.62 25.35 2.54
C TYR A 585 -17.06 25.29 1.08
N THR A 586 -17.08 26.42 0.39
CA THR A 586 -17.48 26.50 -1.03
C THR A 586 -16.56 27.44 -1.79
N ASP A 587 -16.63 27.38 -3.13
CA ASP A 587 -15.94 28.34 -4.02
C ASP A 587 -16.32 29.82 -3.75
N TYR A 588 -17.40 30.09 -2.99
CA TYR A 588 -17.91 31.44 -2.73
C TYR A 588 -17.74 31.88 -1.28
N GLY A 589 -17.04 31.09 -0.47
CA GLY A 589 -16.84 31.34 0.96
C GLY A 589 -17.40 30.24 1.84
N THR A 590 -17.64 30.58 3.11
CA THR A 590 -17.89 29.60 4.18
C THR A 590 -19.26 29.83 4.83
N VAL A 591 -20.03 28.76 5.02
CA VAL A 591 -21.26 28.75 5.83
C VAL A 591 -21.00 27.92 7.08
N THR A 592 -21.25 28.46 8.27
CA THR A 592 -21.06 27.72 9.52
C THR A 592 -22.21 27.92 10.49
N THR A 593 -22.42 26.93 11.34
CA THR A 593 -23.32 26.99 12.50
C THR A 593 -22.54 26.97 13.83
N THR A 594 -21.22 26.79 13.75
CA THR A 594 -20.34 26.60 14.91
C THR A 594 -20.21 27.87 15.73
N GLY A 595 -20.64 27.80 16.99
CA GLY A 595 -20.60 28.94 17.91
C GLY A 595 -21.48 30.12 17.48
N VAL A 596 -22.41 29.92 16.54
CA VAL A 596 -23.26 30.98 16.02
C VAL A 596 -24.55 31.05 16.83
N VAL A 597 -24.68 32.09 17.65
CA VAL A 597 -25.91 32.38 18.38
C VAL A 597 -26.90 33.11 17.46
N GLY A 598 -28.10 32.58 17.36
CA GLY A 598 -29.18 33.20 16.60
C GLY A 598 -29.93 34.29 17.36
N GLN A 599 -31.11 34.65 16.86
CA GLN A 599 -32.03 35.55 17.56
C GLN A 599 -32.42 34.92 18.92
N PRO A 600 -32.67 35.69 19.99
CA PRO A 600 -33.15 35.14 21.25
C PRO A 600 -34.33 34.17 21.04
N GLY A 601 -34.19 32.95 21.54
CA GLY A 601 -35.17 31.86 21.38
C GLY A 601 -34.91 30.88 20.22
N SER A 602 -33.95 31.14 19.33
CA SER A 602 -33.67 30.26 18.18
C SER A 602 -32.67 29.12 18.47
N GLY A 603 -31.83 29.25 19.49
CA GLY A 603 -30.70 28.37 19.77
C GLY A 603 -29.52 28.58 18.82
N ILE A 604 -29.66 28.21 17.55
CA ILE A 604 -28.59 28.23 16.52
C ILE A 604 -28.96 29.14 15.33
N ALA A 605 -27.96 29.50 14.52
CA ALA A 605 -28.13 30.25 13.28
C ALA A 605 -27.08 29.86 12.23
N PHE A 606 -27.36 30.18 10.97
CA PHE A 606 -26.40 30.11 9.88
C PHE A 606 -25.61 31.42 9.82
N LYS A 607 -24.29 31.34 9.78
CA LYS A 607 -23.39 32.45 9.45
C LYS A 607 -22.78 32.18 8.08
N LEU A 608 -23.03 33.08 7.13
CA LEU A 608 -22.49 33.04 5.78
C LEU A 608 -21.42 34.11 5.64
N THR A 609 -20.18 33.69 5.37
CA THR A 609 -19.01 34.56 5.20
C THR A 609 -18.53 34.45 3.75
N PRO A 610 -18.94 35.38 2.87
CA PRO A 610 -18.52 35.38 1.46
C PRO A 610 -17.02 35.65 1.32
N ASP A 611 -16.45 35.21 0.21
CA ASP A 611 -15.10 35.55 -0.24
C ASP A 611 -15.12 36.46 -1.48
N THR A 612 -13.99 36.56 -2.18
CA THR A 612 -13.84 37.41 -3.37
C THR A 612 -14.66 36.94 -4.56
N ASP A 613 -15.03 35.66 -4.59
CA ASP A 613 -15.69 35.03 -5.73
C ASP A 613 -17.22 35.04 -5.56
N ALA A 614 -17.71 35.37 -4.37
CA ALA A 614 -19.10 35.69 -4.12
C ALA A 614 -19.49 37.04 -4.77
N LEU A 615 -20.14 36.95 -5.94
CA LEU A 615 -20.61 38.09 -6.74
C LEU A 615 -22.14 38.15 -6.77
N SER A 616 -22.72 39.25 -7.25
CA SER A 616 -24.18 39.39 -7.33
C SER A 616 -24.86 38.35 -8.24
N GLY A 617 -24.15 37.89 -9.28
CA GLY A 617 -24.61 36.82 -10.17
C GLY A 617 -24.32 35.41 -9.67
N SER A 618 -23.43 35.27 -8.68
CA SER A 618 -22.99 34.00 -8.09
C SER A 618 -22.72 34.19 -6.60
N PRO A 619 -23.76 34.44 -5.79
CA PRO A 619 -23.58 34.74 -4.37
C PRO A 619 -23.25 33.48 -3.57
N LEU A 620 -22.66 33.65 -2.39
CA LEU A 620 -22.65 32.58 -1.39
C LEU A 620 -24.08 32.32 -0.96
N SER A 621 -24.57 31.09 -1.19
CA SER A 621 -25.97 30.73 -1.03
C SER A 621 -26.13 29.46 -0.21
N ILE A 622 -27.10 29.43 0.69
CA ILE A 622 -27.50 28.22 1.42
C ILE A 622 -29.02 28.09 1.41
N ASN A 623 -29.52 26.86 1.26
CA ASN A 623 -30.94 26.58 1.44
C ASN A 623 -31.27 26.61 2.94
N VAL A 624 -32.11 27.55 3.35
CA VAL A 624 -32.51 27.76 4.75
C VAL A 624 -33.83 27.07 5.09
N GLY A 625 -34.58 26.57 4.10
CA GLY A 625 -35.79 25.80 4.33
C GLY A 625 -36.54 25.39 3.06
N LYS A 626 -37.34 24.33 3.18
CA LYS A 626 -38.26 23.85 2.14
C LYS A 626 -39.69 23.98 2.64
N ILE A 627 -40.53 24.74 1.93
CA ILE A 627 -41.88 25.11 2.38
C ILE A 627 -42.92 24.47 1.46
N ALA A 628 -43.81 23.65 2.02
CA ALA A 628 -44.96 23.13 1.29
C ALA A 628 -45.99 24.24 1.11
N CYS A 629 -46.39 24.53 -0.13
CA CYS A 629 -47.23 25.67 -0.49
C CYS A 629 -48.50 25.20 -1.22
N PRO A 630 -49.70 25.63 -0.78
CA PRO A 630 -50.94 25.39 -1.52
C PRO A 630 -50.99 26.15 -2.85
N ALA A 631 -51.68 25.58 -3.83
CA ALA A 631 -51.91 26.23 -5.12
C ALA A 631 -52.75 27.52 -4.96
N ASN A 632 -52.34 28.59 -5.63
CA ASN A 632 -52.98 29.90 -5.70
C ASN A 632 -53.12 30.62 -4.35
N VAL A 633 -52.29 30.25 -3.37
CA VAL A 633 -52.28 30.84 -2.03
C VAL A 633 -50.98 31.64 -1.82
N PRO A 634 -51.05 32.96 -1.55
CA PRO A 634 -49.86 33.76 -1.25
C PRO A 634 -49.12 33.22 -0.03
N THR A 635 -47.95 32.64 -0.27
CA THR A 635 -47.08 32.14 0.80
C THR A 635 -46.04 33.21 1.15
N THR A 636 -45.99 33.62 2.40
CA THR A 636 -44.97 34.53 2.95
C THR A 636 -44.10 33.78 3.95
N VAL A 637 -42.78 33.81 3.72
CA VAL A 637 -41.78 33.19 4.60
C VAL A 637 -40.93 34.28 5.24
N LYS A 638 -40.80 34.26 6.56
CA LYS A 638 -39.98 35.22 7.33
C LYS A 638 -38.87 34.51 8.09
N TYR A 639 -37.65 35.04 7.97
CA TYR A 639 -36.49 34.69 8.79
C TYR A 639 -35.97 35.90 9.54
N TRP A 640 -35.31 35.67 10.67
CA TRP A 640 -34.52 36.71 11.34
C TRP A 640 -33.15 36.79 10.69
N ALA A 641 -32.70 37.99 10.33
CA ALA A 641 -31.38 38.17 9.76
C ALA A 641 -30.70 39.46 10.21
N LYS A 642 -29.37 39.46 10.19
CA LYS A 642 -28.52 40.65 10.42
C LYS A 642 -27.20 40.53 9.66
N LEU A 643 -26.52 41.65 9.47
CA LEU A 643 -25.13 41.69 9.00
C LEU A 643 -24.17 41.87 10.19
N SER A 644 -22.91 41.48 10.04
CA SER A 644 -21.88 41.79 11.04
C SER A 644 -21.50 43.28 11.07
N ALA A 645 -21.56 43.95 9.91
CA ALA A 645 -21.42 45.38 9.72
C ALA A 645 -22.00 45.79 8.36
N ALA A 646 -22.00 47.09 8.06
CA ALA A 646 -22.26 47.56 6.70
C ALA A 646 -21.18 47.04 5.72
N GLY A 647 -21.54 46.82 4.46
CA GLY A 647 -20.62 46.36 3.41
C GLY A 647 -21.20 45.29 2.49
N PRO A 648 -21.54 44.09 2.99
CA PRO A 648 -22.08 43.03 2.14
C PRO A 648 -23.52 43.33 1.73
N THR A 649 -23.93 42.80 0.58
CA THR A 649 -25.33 42.76 0.17
C THR A 649 -25.88 41.36 0.45
N ALA A 650 -27.09 41.29 1.02
CA ALA A 650 -27.74 40.03 1.36
C ALA A 650 -29.25 40.08 1.14
N ARG A 651 -29.85 38.92 0.89
CA ARG A 651 -31.30 38.77 0.65
C ARG A 651 -31.78 37.34 0.93
N LEU A 652 -33.09 37.19 1.11
CA LEU A 652 -33.78 35.91 0.90
C LEU A 652 -34.17 35.81 -0.58
N ARG A 653 -34.07 34.60 -1.14
CA ARG A 653 -34.31 34.34 -2.55
C ARG A 653 -35.10 33.05 -2.74
N VAL A 654 -36.07 33.10 -3.64
CA VAL A 654 -36.81 31.96 -4.14
C VAL A 654 -36.53 31.86 -5.65
N PRO A 655 -35.88 30.77 -6.12
CA PRO A 655 -35.53 30.64 -7.53
C PRO A 655 -36.77 30.69 -8.44
N GLY A 656 -36.79 31.61 -9.39
CA GLY A 656 -37.90 31.84 -10.30
C GLY A 656 -37.96 30.80 -11.41
N GLY A 657 -39.18 30.51 -11.90
CA GLY A 657 -39.41 29.60 -13.03
C GLY A 657 -39.17 28.12 -12.72
N ARG A 658 -38.80 27.74 -11.49
CA ARG A 658 -38.73 26.34 -11.04
C ARG A 658 -40.10 25.75 -10.71
N TYR A 659 -41.02 26.60 -10.26
CA TYR A 659 -42.37 26.23 -9.87
C TYR A 659 -43.36 27.15 -10.58
N SER A 660 -44.48 26.61 -11.04
CA SER A 660 -45.48 27.41 -11.74
C SER A 660 -46.02 28.51 -10.80
N GLY A 661 -46.12 29.76 -11.30
CA GLY A 661 -46.54 30.92 -10.52
C GLY A 661 -45.47 31.58 -9.65
N VAL A 662 -44.28 31.00 -9.51
CA VAL A 662 -43.18 31.56 -8.70
C VAL A 662 -42.12 32.19 -9.59
N GLY A 663 -42.16 33.52 -9.73
CA GLY A 663 -41.25 34.27 -10.59
C GLY A 663 -41.32 33.83 -12.07
N SER A 664 -40.24 34.03 -12.81
CA SER A 664 -40.09 33.53 -14.19
C SER A 664 -38.68 32.98 -14.41
N ALA A 665 -38.46 32.24 -15.50
CA ALA A 665 -37.13 31.73 -15.81
C ALA A 665 -36.12 32.90 -15.90
N GLY A 666 -35.08 32.84 -15.07
CA GLY A 666 -34.06 33.91 -14.95
C GLY A 666 -34.46 35.11 -14.08
N THR A 667 -35.67 35.13 -13.51
CA THR A 667 -36.13 36.19 -12.60
C THR A 667 -36.62 35.60 -11.27
N ASP A 668 -35.73 35.61 -10.28
CA ASP A 668 -36.02 35.11 -8.94
C ASP A 668 -36.92 36.05 -8.14
N VAL A 669 -37.72 35.50 -7.21
CA VAL A 669 -38.47 36.30 -6.24
C VAL A 669 -37.56 36.54 -5.03
N VAL A 670 -37.35 37.79 -4.65
CA VAL A 670 -36.39 38.19 -3.62
C VAL A 670 -37.03 39.07 -2.55
N SER A 671 -36.49 39.00 -1.33
CA SER A 671 -36.86 39.96 -0.28
C SER A 671 -36.26 41.34 -0.53
N ALA A 672 -36.67 42.33 0.27
CA ALA A 672 -35.88 43.54 0.46
C ALA A 672 -34.45 43.18 0.93
N ALA A 673 -33.48 44.05 0.64
CA ALA A 673 -32.10 43.86 1.07
C ALA A 673 -32.01 43.80 2.60
N ILE A 674 -31.26 42.83 3.10
CA ILE A 674 -30.99 42.68 4.53
C ILE A 674 -29.98 43.77 4.92
N THR A 675 -30.33 44.59 5.90
CA THR A 675 -29.50 45.71 6.36
C THR A 675 -29.42 45.77 7.88
N GLY A 676 -28.40 46.44 8.41
CA GLY A 676 -28.21 46.65 9.85
C GLY A 676 -27.51 45.50 10.57
N THR A 677 -27.05 45.80 11.79
CA THR A 677 -26.29 44.88 12.66
C THR A 677 -27.13 44.26 13.77
N THR A 678 -28.41 44.61 13.83
CA THR A 678 -29.41 44.05 14.73
C THR A 678 -30.31 43.09 13.96
N PHE A 679 -30.75 42.00 14.61
CA PHE A 679 -31.68 41.06 14.00
C PHE A 679 -33.01 41.74 13.66
N THR A 680 -33.44 41.58 12.42
CA THR A 680 -34.75 42.03 11.92
C THR A 680 -35.42 40.91 11.15
N GLN A 681 -36.76 40.91 11.10
CA GLN A 681 -37.48 39.96 10.27
C GLN A 681 -37.44 40.42 8.81
N VAL A 682 -37.06 39.51 7.93
CA VAL A 682 -37.01 39.72 6.49
C VAL A 682 -37.95 38.72 5.85
N SER A 683 -38.80 39.19 4.95
CA SER A 683 -39.86 38.40 4.33
C SER A 683 -39.67 38.25 2.82
N VAL A 684 -39.99 37.07 2.30
CA VAL A 684 -40.20 36.83 0.87
C VAL A 684 -41.60 36.26 0.65
N THR A 685 -42.33 36.81 -0.33
CA THR A 685 -43.71 36.44 -0.63
C THR A 685 -43.84 36.02 -2.08
N PHE A 686 -44.50 34.90 -2.32
CA PHE A 686 -44.74 34.34 -3.66
C PHE A 686 -46.05 33.53 -3.67
N THR A 687 -46.63 33.32 -4.86
CA THR A 687 -47.91 32.61 -5.01
C THR A 687 -47.77 31.51 -6.07
N PRO A 688 -47.45 30.27 -5.68
CA PRO A 688 -47.44 29.16 -6.63
C PRO A 688 -48.83 28.96 -7.23
N THR A 689 -48.93 28.61 -8.51
CA THR A 689 -50.22 28.28 -9.15
C THR A 689 -50.58 26.80 -9.03
N GLU A 690 -49.67 26.00 -8.47
CA GLU A 690 -49.82 24.57 -8.22
C GLU A 690 -49.33 24.23 -6.81
N TYR A 691 -49.70 23.04 -6.30
CA TYR A 691 -49.15 22.53 -5.06
C TYR A 691 -47.66 22.25 -5.25
N ALA A 692 -46.80 22.90 -4.46
CA ALA A 692 -45.35 22.79 -4.62
C ALA A 692 -44.61 22.80 -3.28
N VAL A 693 -43.40 22.24 -3.27
CA VAL A 693 -42.44 22.40 -2.16
C VAL A 693 -41.34 23.34 -2.63
N VAL A 694 -41.34 24.56 -2.11
CA VAL A 694 -40.49 25.66 -2.58
C VAL A 694 -39.25 25.80 -1.70
N ASP A 695 -38.07 25.82 -2.33
CA ASP A 695 -36.78 26.07 -1.66
C ASP A 695 -36.58 27.57 -1.38
N ILE A 696 -36.19 27.90 -0.14
CA ILE A 696 -35.83 29.27 0.27
C ILE A 696 -34.32 29.33 0.48
N PHE A 697 -33.67 30.26 -0.20
CA PHE A 697 -32.23 30.50 -0.08
C PHE A 697 -31.94 31.80 0.64
N ALA A 698 -30.85 31.81 1.41
CA ALA A 698 -30.20 33.04 1.88
C ALA A 698 -28.94 33.28 1.07
N ASP A 699 -28.81 34.47 0.49
CA ASP A 699 -27.68 34.87 -0.34
C ASP A 699 -26.90 36.01 0.32
N VAL A 700 -25.57 36.00 0.20
CA VAL A 700 -24.69 37.10 0.56
C VAL A 700 -23.51 37.23 -0.41
N TRP A 701 -23.09 38.47 -0.72
CA TRP A 701 -21.95 38.76 -1.59
C TRP A 701 -21.36 40.16 -1.33
N GLY A 702 -20.22 40.45 -1.97
CA GLY A 702 -19.63 41.79 -1.99
C GLY A 702 -18.79 42.17 -0.76
N SER A 703 -18.33 41.18 0.03
CA SER A 703 -17.41 41.39 1.14
C SER A 703 -16.55 40.15 1.36
N THR A 704 -15.35 40.30 1.93
CA THR A 704 -14.47 39.20 2.38
C THR A 704 -14.26 39.21 3.90
N THR A 705 -14.74 40.25 4.59
CA THR A 705 -14.50 40.48 6.02
C THR A 705 -15.78 40.51 6.85
N GLN A 706 -16.93 40.72 6.20
CA GLN A 706 -18.24 40.78 6.84
C GLN A 706 -19.10 39.58 6.47
N ASN A 707 -20.11 39.30 7.28
CA ASN A 707 -20.96 38.11 7.16
C ASN A 707 -22.44 38.45 7.34
N LEU A 708 -23.28 37.55 6.80
CA LEU A 708 -24.72 37.48 7.04
C LEU A 708 -24.98 36.42 8.12
N VAL A 709 -25.86 36.72 9.07
CA VAL A 709 -26.40 35.72 10.00
C VAL A 709 -27.90 35.58 9.77
N VAL A 710 -28.37 34.36 9.50
CA VAL A 710 -29.80 34.03 9.31
C VAL A 710 -30.24 33.01 10.36
N SER A 711 -31.39 33.26 10.98
CA SER A 711 -31.85 32.54 12.16
C SER A 711 -33.38 32.34 12.15
N GLY A 712 -33.83 31.33 12.88
CA GLY A 712 -35.23 31.11 13.21
C GLY A 712 -35.68 31.87 14.47
N PRO A 713 -36.89 31.57 14.99
CA PRO A 713 -37.89 30.68 14.40
C PRO A 713 -38.39 31.22 13.05
N VAL A 714 -38.60 30.31 12.09
CA VAL A 714 -39.19 30.66 10.79
C VAL A 714 -40.68 30.88 10.95
N VAL A 715 -41.22 31.92 10.30
CA VAL A 715 -42.66 32.17 10.25
C VAL A 715 -43.13 31.96 8.82
N VAL A 716 -44.11 31.08 8.64
CA VAL A 716 -44.77 30.83 7.35
C VAL A 716 -46.23 31.27 7.47
N THR A 717 -46.70 32.07 6.53
CA THR A 717 -48.10 32.50 6.42
C THR A 717 -48.61 32.13 5.04
N GLN A 718 -49.77 31.48 4.99
CA GLN A 718 -50.44 30.99 3.78
C GLN A 718 -51.91 31.38 3.85
#